data_AF-A0A9P8UNH6-F1
#
_entry.id   AF-A0A9P8UNH6-F1
#
_cell.length_a   1.000
_cell.length_b   1.000
_cell.length_c   1.000
_cell.angle_alpha   90.00
_cell.angle_beta   90.00
_cell.angle_gamma   90.00
#
_symmetry.space_group_name_H-M   'P 1'
#
loop_
_entity.id
_entity.type
_entity.pdbx_description
1 polymer ?
#
loop_
_entity_poly.entity_id
_entity_poly.type
_entity_poly.pdbx_seq_one_letter_code
_entity_poly.pdbx_strand_id
1 'polypeptide(L)'
;MKLLFAVSLALSCCNSLVAASPYSEHTVHEYRDTISLRWTRHNRVPSYRRLPVRIGLTQSNLDKAEDYLLDISHPKSPNYGKIWTPEDVIAAFQPSDTAVQAVRDWLASHGIVDVTHSENKGWLAFDAPASQVEALLKTEYYEHADQITGGVVPACDIYYVPAKIQEHIDYITPGTKLMAPVKSDIDLKVKREGRKVSRGDRLKKTAKQEFSQELLNALSANASDLSTCDQAITPACVAALYNIPPSNVTAPNNSLGVFEAELQYWDQPDLDQFFANFTPWIPNGTHPLNEEIDGGVAQTDNISLAGGESMLDLLLAYPIVYPQTITVLNVDDIHYQTWENDTYTWGFNSLLDAIDGSYCTYSAYNETGDLPNWDPTYPDPGPDGYNGTLQCGVFDPPNVISLSYGGQEADVPISYQKRQCNEYLKLGLQGVTFVFASGDSGVSNYPEPYGFDGPTGCLGPELNIFNPTWPNNCPWLTNVGATKVYAGFSVFDPESAALDIGKKLNYSSGGGFSNVYPVPDYQKAAVDVFFRDHEPGYPFYEELVANADNYTLPNITALAGDTGGIYNRNGRGIPDVAANGDNIAVFVGGEFGLSGGTSASTPIFAGIINRINDERLAVGKSPVGFINPVLYEHPEVFNDITNGTNPGCGTDGFSAVPGWDPVTGLGTPNYPKLLELFLSLP
;
A
#
# COMPACT_ATOMS: atom_id res chain seq x y z
N MET A 1 95.79 -7.68 -30.00
CA MET A 1 94.61 -8.46 -30.43
C MET A 1 93.47 -7.47 -30.65
N LYS A 2 93.11 -7.28 -31.93
CA LYS A 2 91.94 -6.66 -32.58
C LYS A 2 91.24 -5.41 -32.00
N LEU A 3 91.29 -4.36 -32.83
CA LEU A 3 90.36 -3.23 -33.01
C LEU A 3 88.88 -3.68 -33.06
N LEU A 4 87.95 -2.77 -32.71
CA LEU A 4 86.87 -2.36 -33.63
C LEU A 4 86.16 -1.06 -33.18
N PHE A 5 85.64 -0.39 -34.21
CA PHE A 5 85.21 0.99 -34.35
C PHE A 5 83.80 1.32 -33.82
N ALA A 6 83.62 2.61 -33.51
CA ALA A 6 82.48 3.52 -33.69
C ALA A 6 81.06 2.98 -33.99
N VAL A 7 80.04 3.64 -33.42
CA VAL A 7 79.15 4.60 -34.10
C VAL A 7 78.21 5.22 -33.06
N SER A 8 78.21 6.56 -32.98
CA SER A 8 77.25 7.36 -32.21
C SER A 8 76.02 7.62 -33.09
N LEU A 9 74.84 7.15 -32.65
CA LEU A 9 73.56 7.48 -33.27
C LEU A 9 72.78 8.39 -32.32
N ALA A 10 72.64 9.67 -32.70
CA ALA A 10 71.75 10.60 -32.03
C ALA A 10 70.32 10.34 -32.53
N LEU A 11 69.43 9.87 -31.63
CA LEU A 11 67.98 9.92 -31.84
C LEU A 11 67.38 11.02 -30.97
N SER A 12 66.88 12.04 -31.64
CA SER A 12 65.99 13.06 -31.10
C SER A 12 64.62 12.44 -30.83
N CYS A 13 64.34 12.09 -29.57
CA CYS A 13 62.99 11.76 -29.13
C CYS A 13 62.28 13.04 -28.70
N CYS A 14 61.41 13.55 -29.57
CA CYS A 14 60.34 14.47 -29.18
C CYS A 14 59.42 13.74 -28.19
N ASN A 15 59.58 14.00 -26.89
CA ASN A 15 58.53 13.71 -25.93
C ASN A 15 57.44 14.77 -26.09
N SER A 16 56.46 14.47 -26.94
CA SER A 16 55.15 15.09 -26.87
C SER A 16 54.60 14.89 -25.45
N LEU A 17 54.48 16.00 -24.71
CA LEU A 17 53.60 16.07 -23.55
C LEU A 17 52.21 15.64 -24.00
N VAL A 18 51.81 14.42 -23.65
CA VAL A 18 50.41 14.03 -23.67
C VAL A 18 49.76 14.88 -22.59
N ALA A 19 49.12 15.98 -23.01
CA ALA A 19 48.17 16.66 -22.16
C ALA A 19 47.10 15.63 -21.79
N ALA A 20 46.95 15.35 -20.49
CA ALA A 20 45.82 14.60 -19.99
C ALA A 20 44.54 15.28 -20.50
N SER A 21 43.67 14.50 -21.13
CA SER A 21 42.38 14.97 -21.64
C SER A 21 41.54 15.54 -20.48
N PRO A 22 40.91 16.73 -20.58
CA PRO A 22 40.10 17.30 -19.51
C PRO A 22 38.73 16.60 -19.31
N TYR A 23 38.47 15.48 -19.99
CA TYR A 23 37.15 14.86 -20.07
C TYR A 23 36.89 13.75 -19.04
N SER A 24 37.33 13.90 -17.78
CA SER A 24 37.03 12.92 -16.71
C SER A 24 36.20 13.47 -15.55
N GLU A 25 35.51 14.61 -15.70
CA GLU A 25 34.69 15.16 -14.60
C GLU A 25 33.27 14.58 -14.53
N HIS A 26 32.76 13.98 -15.61
CA HIS A 26 31.41 13.42 -15.64
C HIS A 26 31.45 11.89 -15.52
N THR A 27 30.54 11.35 -14.74
CA THR A 27 30.34 9.93 -14.50
C THR A 27 28.97 9.52 -15.02
N VAL A 28 28.82 8.24 -15.39
CA VAL A 28 27.51 7.70 -15.77
C VAL A 28 26.61 7.79 -14.54
N HIS A 29 25.49 8.50 -14.67
CA HIS A 29 24.48 8.55 -13.61
C HIS A 29 23.49 7.42 -13.78
N GLU A 30 22.86 7.34 -14.96
CA GLU A 30 21.98 6.24 -15.35
C GLU A 30 22.25 5.82 -16.79
N TYR A 31 22.01 4.54 -17.08
CA TYR A 31 22.05 3.99 -18.42
C TYR A 31 21.00 2.88 -18.59
N ARG A 32 20.57 2.67 -19.83
CA ARG A 32 19.59 1.65 -20.22
C ARG A 32 20.24 0.68 -21.20
N ASP A 33 20.42 -0.57 -20.77
CA ASP A 33 21.07 -1.61 -21.58
C ASP A 33 20.22 -2.08 -22.77
N THR A 34 18.89 -2.18 -22.58
CA THR A 34 17.97 -2.62 -23.63
C THR A 34 16.68 -1.80 -23.62
N ILE A 35 16.15 -1.52 -24.80
CA ILE A 35 14.82 -0.94 -24.98
C ILE A 35 13.83 -2.10 -25.10
N SER A 36 12.80 -2.11 -24.25
CA SER A 36 11.68 -3.06 -24.31
C SER A 36 11.06 -3.10 -25.71
N LEU A 37 10.58 -4.27 -26.16
CA LEU A 37 9.92 -4.45 -27.46
C LEU A 37 8.74 -3.49 -27.68
N ARG A 38 8.13 -2.98 -26.59
CA ARG A 38 7.07 -1.98 -26.60
C ARG A 38 7.51 -0.64 -27.20
N TRP A 39 8.77 -0.28 -27.08
CA TRP A 39 9.24 1.06 -27.41
C TRP A 39 10.14 1.02 -28.64
N THR A 40 9.85 1.87 -29.61
CA THR A 40 10.69 2.03 -30.80
C THR A 40 11.38 3.37 -30.71
N ARG A 41 12.70 3.37 -30.74
CA ARG A 41 13.46 4.61 -30.90
C ARG A 41 13.26 5.13 -32.33
N HIS A 42 12.69 6.31 -32.45
CA HIS A 42 12.46 7.03 -33.70
C HIS A 42 13.53 8.09 -33.91
N ASN A 43 13.10 9.29 -34.29
CA ASN A 43 13.96 10.39 -34.68
C ASN A 43 14.63 11.00 -33.46
N ARG A 44 15.80 11.59 -33.68
CA ARG A 44 16.42 12.46 -32.68
C ARG A 44 15.46 13.61 -32.35
N VAL A 45 15.32 13.92 -31.07
CA VAL A 45 14.51 15.06 -30.64
C VAL A 45 15.08 16.34 -31.25
N PRO A 46 14.26 17.20 -31.89
CA PRO A 46 14.75 18.44 -32.46
C PRO A 46 15.43 19.31 -31.40
N SER A 47 16.59 19.87 -31.73
CA SER A 47 17.44 20.63 -30.79
C SER A 47 16.74 21.79 -30.08
N TYR A 48 15.70 22.35 -30.70
CA TYR A 48 14.90 23.47 -30.19
C TYR A 48 13.66 23.04 -29.38
N ARG A 49 13.31 21.74 -29.34
CA ARG A 49 12.16 21.25 -28.58
C ARG A 49 12.41 21.49 -27.10
N ARG A 50 11.50 22.18 -26.42
CA ARG A 50 11.58 22.36 -24.96
C ARG A 50 11.25 21.06 -24.25
N LEU A 51 12.10 20.68 -23.30
CA LEU A 51 11.94 19.53 -22.42
C LEU A 51 11.62 20.05 -21.01
N PRO A 52 10.54 19.56 -20.36
CA PRO A 52 10.24 19.87 -18.98
C PRO A 52 11.12 19.00 -18.08
N VAL A 53 12.26 19.56 -17.66
CA VAL A 53 13.25 18.84 -16.87
C VAL A 53 12.90 18.88 -15.39
N ARG A 54 12.99 17.73 -14.72
CA ARG A 54 12.92 17.62 -13.25
C ARG A 54 14.14 16.85 -12.74
N ILE A 55 14.71 17.31 -11.63
CA ILE A 55 15.85 16.71 -10.94
C ILE A 55 15.42 16.38 -9.53
N GLY A 56 15.42 15.09 -9.20
CA GLY A 56 15.17 14.61 -7.84
C GLY A 56 16.43 14.77 -7.00
N LEU A 57 16.33 15.40 -5.84
CA LEU A 57 17.43 15.64 -4.93
C LEU A 57 17.46 14.59 -3.82
N THR A 58 18.65 14.10 -3.47
CA THR A 58 18.86 13.15 -2.37
C THR A 58 18.38 13.73 -1.04
N GLN A 59 17.69 12.92 -0.24
CA GLN A 59 17.09 13.34 1.02
C GLN A 59 17.93 13.07 2.26
N SER A 60 17.63 13.79 3.34
CA SER A 60 18.38 13.72 4.60
C SER A 60 17.73 12.77 5.61
N ASN A 61 18.53 12.19 6.51
CA ASN A 61 18.08 11.49 7.73
C ASN A 61 17.16 10.26 7.55
N LEU A 62 17.09 9.64 6.37
CA LEU A 62 16.31 8.42 6.18
C LEU A 62 16.78 7.27 7.08
N ASP A 63 18.05 7.26 7.48
CA ASP A 63 18.64 6.32 8.44
C ASP A 63 18.07 6.45 9.87
N LYS A 64 17.41 7.57 10.20
CA LYS A 64 16.82 7.86 11.51
C LYS A 64 15.29 7.85 11.51
N ALA A 65 14.68 7.55 10.37
CA ALA A 65 13.24 7.64 10.19
C ALA A 65 12.47 6.78 11.21
N GLU A 66 12.95 5.57 11.45
CA GLU A 66 12.39 4.65 12.47
C GLU A 66 12.53 5.24 13.89
N ASP A 67 13.71 5.73 14.26
CA ASP A 67 13.94 6.36 15.57
C ASP A 67 12.99 7.53 15.81
N TYR A 68 12.75 8.36 14.79
CA TYR A 68 11.79 9.46 14.87
C TYR A 68 10.36 8.98 15.08
N LEU A 69 9.93 7.96 14.33
CA LEU A 69 8.58 7.41 14.46
C LEU A 69 8.38 6.79 15.85
N LEU A 70 9.34 6.01 16.32
CA LEU A 70 9.30 5.38 17.65
C LEU A 70 9.36 6.41 18.78
N ASP A 71 10.09 7.52 18.63
CA ASP A 71 10.09 8.60 19.63
C ASP A 71 8.68 9.17 19.85
N ILE A 72 7.81 9.22 18.85
CA ILE A 72 6.45 9.76 19.01
C ILE A 72 5.35 8.69 19.21
N SER A 73 5.65 7.41 18.99
CA SER A 73 4.68 6.31 19.02
C SER A 73 4.92 5.29 20.12
N HIS A 74 6.12 5.21 20.69
CA HIS A 74 6.42 4.27 21.75
C HIS A 74 5.80 4.73 23.09
N PRO A 75 5.04 3.89 23.82
CA PRO A 75 4.28 4.31 25.02
C PRO A 75 5.16 4.84 26.16
N LYS A 76 6.41 4.36 26.24
CA LYS A 76 7.41 4.82 27.23
C LYS A 76 8.13 6.11 26.83
N SER A 77 7.91 6.63 25.62
CA SER A 77 8.59 7.84 25.17
C SER A 77 7.99 9.09 25.85
N PRO A 78 8.82 10.03 26.33
CA PRO A 78 8.34 11.33 26.78
C PRO A 78 7.78 12.20 25.64
N ASN A 79 7.94 11.78 24.38
CA ASN A 79 7.43 12.44 23.19
C ASN A 79 6.22 11.71 22.56
N TYR A 80 5.66 10.70 23.23
CA TYR A 80 4.45 10.03 22.75
C TYR A 80 3.35 11.04 22.39
N GLY A 81 2.75 10.89 21.21
CA GLY A 81 1.67 11.75 20.72
C GLY A 81 2.10 13.16 20.31
N LYS A 82 3.40 13.49 20.32
CA LYS A 82 3.93 14.74 19.77
C LYS A 82 4.15 14.61 18.27
N ILE A 83 3.04 14.50 17.56
CA ILE A 83 3.01 14.39 16.09
C ILE A 83 3.71 15.58 15.44
N TRP A 84 4.32 15.32 14.29
CA TRP A 84 5.04 16.30 13.50
C TRP A 84 4.07 17.02 12.57
N THR A 85 4.32 18.29 12.31
CA THR A 85 3.62 18.97 11.21
C THR A 85 4.22 18.55 9.86
N PRO A 86 3.51 18.78 8.74
CA PRO A 86 4.11 18.61 7.41
C PRO A 86 5.44 19.36 7.27
N GLU A 87 5.57 20.56 7.86
CA GLU A 87 6.81 21.34 7.85
C GLU A 87 7.94 20.70 8.67
N ASP A 88 7.63 20.06 9.80
CA ASP A 88 8.62 19.33 10.59
C ASP A 88 9.16 18.12 9.81
N VAL A 89 8.27 17.38 9.13
CA VAL A 89 8.65 16.28 8.23
C VAL A 89 9.54 16.81 7.10
N ILE A 90 9.12 17.88 6.41
CA ILE A 90 9.95 18.51 5.37
C ILE A 90 11.30 18.93 5.93
N ALA A 91 11.34 19.58 7.10
CA ALA A 91 12.59 20.05 7.70
C ALA A 91 13.56 18.90 8.02
N ALA A 92 13.04 17.74 8.44
CA ALA A 92 13.84 16.58 8.77
C ALA A 92 14.39 15.84 7.53
N PHE A 93 13.61 15.77 6.46
CA PHE A 93 13.93 14.95 5.28
C PHE A 93 14.39 15.74 4.06
N GLN A 94 14.22 17.06 4.03
CA GLN A 94 14.62 17.88 2.88
C GLN A 94 16.11 17.69 2.52
N PRO A 95 16.45 17.78 1.22
CA PRO A 95 17.83 17.78 0.77
C PRO A 95 18.65 18.88 1.46
N SER A 96 19.94 18.63 1.70
CA SER A 96 20.81 19.64 2.29
C SER A 96 20.91 20.88 1.39
N ASP A 97 21.03 22.08 1.98
CA ASP A 97 21.28 23.32 1.23
C ASP A 97 22.52 23.20 0.33
N THR A 98 23.52 22.40 0.74
CA THR A 98 24.71 22.13 -0.05
C THR A 98 24.38 21.33 -1.30
N ALA A 99 23.56 20.28 -1.20
CA ALA A 99 23.09 19.51 -2.35
C ALA A 99 22.25 20.39 -3.29
N VAL A 100 21.28 21.13 -2.76
CA VAL A 100 20.44 22.06 -3.54
C VAL A 100 21.31 23.08 -4.28
N GLN A 101 22.25 23.73 -3.59
CA GLN A 101 23.10 24.74 -4.19
C GLN A 101 24.07 24.15 -5.21
N ALA A 102 24.65 22.97 -4.94
CA ALA A 102 25.54 22.30 -5.89
C ALA A 102 24.83 22.00 -7.22
N VAL A 103 23.58 21.51 -7.16
CA VAL A 103 22.76 21.26 -8.34
C VAL A 103 22.37 22.58 -9.02
N ARG A 104 21.93 23.60 -8.27
CA ARG A 104 21.62 24.92 -8.84
C ARG A 104 22.81 25.60 -9.51
N ASP A 105 24.00 25.51 -8.93
CA ASP A 105 25.24 26.04 -9.50
C ASP A 105 25.63 25.30 -10.79
N TRP A 106 25.45 23.98 -10.80
CA TRP A 106 25.66 23.17 -12.00
C TRP A 106 24.69 23.54 -13.11
N LEU A 107 23.41 23.72 -12.81
CA LEU A 107 22.39 24.21 -13.75
C LEU A 107 22.74 25.62 -14.26
N ALA A 108 23.10 26.53 -13.36
CA ALA A 108 23.49 27.90 -13.70
C ALA A 108 24.73 27.95 -14.61
N SER A 109 25.70 27.04 -14.41
CA SER A 109 26.88 26.94 -15.30
C SER A 109 26.53 26.55 -16.74
N HIS A 110 25.33 26.00 -16.96
CA HIS A 110 24.77 25.68 -18.27
C HIS A 110 23.72 26.70 -18.73
N GLY A 111 23.61 27.85 -18.05
CA GLY A 111 22.67 28.93 -18.40
C GLY A 111 21.22 28.65 -18.01
N ILE A 112 20.98 27.67 -17.12
CA ILE A 112 19.65 27.33 -16.61
C ILE A 112 19.51 28.00 -15.24
N VAL A 113 18.82 29.14 -15.21
CA VAL A 113 18.68 29.97 -14.00
C VAL A 113 17.25 30.05 -13.47
N ASP A 114 16.26 29.80 -14.33
CA ASP A 114 14.84 29.77 -13.97
C ASP A 114 14.47 28.34 -13.55
N VAL A 115 14.69 28.05 -12.26
CA VAL A 115 14.55 26.70 -11.68
C VAL A 115 13.62 26.75 -10.47
N THR A 116 12.44 26.14 -10.63
CA THR A 116 11.42 25.97 -9.60
C THR A 116 11.86 24.92 -8.59
N HIS A 117 11.57 25.14 -7.30
CA HIS A 117 11.73 24.14 -6.24
C HIS A 117 10.35 23.65 -5.80
N SER A 118 10.14 22.34 -5.65
CA SER A 118 8.90 21.82 -5.07
C SER A 118 8.67 22.30 -3.63
N GLU A 119 7.41 22.29 -3.19
CA GLU A 119 7.03 22.75 -1.84
C GLU A 119 7.66 21.88 -0.74
N ASN A 120 7.68 20.56 -0.94
CA ASN A 120 8.35 19.58 -0.07
C ASN A 120 9.89 19.57 -0.18
N LYS A 121 10.47 20.48 -0.96
CA LYS A 121 11.92 20.66 -1.16
C LYS A 121 12.66 19.51 -1.82
N GLY A 122 11.99 18.46 -2.30
CA GLY A 122 12.65 17.33 -2.98
C GLY A 122 13.15 17.61 -4.41
N TRP A 123 12.68 18.67 -5.09
CA TRP A 123 12.87 18.81 -6.55
C TRP A 123 13.39 20.13 -7.02
N LEU A 124 14.13 20.07 -8.11
CA LEU A 124 14.37 21.20 -8.99
C LEU A 124 13.75 20.95 -10.37
N ALA A 125 12.99 21.90 -10.90
CA ALA A 125 12.32 21.77 -12.19
C ALA A 125 12.54 23.00 -13.08
N PHE A 126 12.72 22.79 -14.39
CA PHE A 126 12.93 23.85 -15.38
C PHE A 126 12.60 23.39 -16.80
N ASP A 127 12.29 24.33 -17.69
CA ASP A 127 12.16 24.05 -19.13
C ASP A 127 13.41 24.48 -19.88
N ALA A 128 14.00 23.59 -20.69
CA ALA A 128 15.13 23.93 -21.55
C ALA A 128 15.03 23.28 -22.94
N PRO A 129 15.59 23.90 -24.00
CA PRO A 129 15.72 23.24 -25.31
C PRO A 129 16.52 21.94 -25.19
N ALA A 130 16.14 20.92 -25.95
CA ALA A 130 16.80 19.61 -25.94
C ALA A 130 18.32 19.72 -26.11
N SER A 131 18.81 20.60 -26.99
CA SER A 131 20.25 20.87 -27.15
C SER A 131 20.97 21.33 -25.89
N GLN A 132 20.30 22.10 -25.02
CA GLN A 132 20.86 22.55 -23.75
C GLN A 132 20.87 21.41 -22.73
N VAL A 133 19.82 20.59 -22.69
CA VAL A 133 19.74 19.41 -21.81
C VAL A 133 20.73 18.32 -22.23
N GLU A 134 20.86 18.06 -23.54
CA GLU A 134 21.89 17.16 -24.11
C GLU A 134 23.31 17.60 -23.68
N ALA A 135 23.58 18.91 -23.70
CA ALA A 135 24.86 19.46 -23.26
C ALA A 135 25.08 19.34 -21.74
N LEU A 136 24.04 19.56 -20.94
CA LEU A 136 24.03 19.44 -19.48
C LEU A 136 24.32 17.99 -19.05
N LEU A 137 23.63 17.02 -19.65
CA LEU A 137 23.64 15.62 -19.25
C LEU A 137 24.59 14.73 -20.08
N LYS A 138 25.35 15.33 -21.01
CA LYS A 138 26.21 14.63 -21.98
C LYS A 138 25.50 13.43 -22.64
N THR A 139 24.30 13.69 -23.15
CA THR A 139 23.40 12.67 -23.69
C THR A 139 22.84 13.07 -25.05
N GLU A 140 22.10 12.16 -25.68
CA GLU A 140 21.33 12.41 -26.90
C GLU A 140 19.88 11.98 -26.67
N TYR A 141 18.92 12.88 -26.94
CA TYR A 141 17.51 12.56 -26.80
C TYR A 141 16.94 12.06 -28.13
N TYR A 142 16.18 10.98 -28.05
CA TYR A 142 15.39 10.44 -29.14
C TYR A 142 13.92 10.39 -28.75
N GLU A 143 13.06 10.59 -29.74
CA GLU A 143 11.64 10.27 -29.62
C GLU A 143 11.54 8.75 -29.52
N HIS A 144 10.96 8.27 -28.42
CA HIS A 144 10.60 6.88 -28.26
C HIS A 144 9.11 6.78 -28.47
N ALA A 145 8.69 6.08 -29.52
CA ALA A 145 7.28 5.80 -29.74
C ALA A 145 6.89 4.54 -28.99
N ASP A 146 5.78 4.65 -28.27
CA ASP A 146 5.14 3.50 -27.67
C ASP A 146 4.32 2.77 -28.75
N GLN A 147 4.64 1.51 -29.01
CA GLN A 147 3.91 0.68 -29.97
C GLN A 147 2.47 0.39 -29.53
N ILE A 148 2.15 0.57 -28.25
CA ILE A 148 0.81 0.35 -27.71
C ILE A 148 -0.07 1.59 -27.88
N THR A 149 0.41 2.75 -27.41
CA THR A 149 -0.40 3.98 -27.40
C THR A 149 -0.22 4.86 -28.63
N GLY A 150 0.85 4.66 -29.41
CA GLY A 150 1.20 5.47 -30.58
C GLY A 150 1.78 6.85 -30.27
N GLY A 151 1.82 7.25 -29.00
CA GLY A 151 2.42 8.51 -28.58
C GLY A 151 3.95 8.46 -28.59
N VAL A 152 4.59 9.63 -28.58
CA VAL A 152 6.05 9.78 -28.47
C VAL A 152 6.50 10.52 -27.21
N VAL A 153 7.59 10.05 -26.60
CA VAL A 153 8.25 10.72 -25.46
C VAL A 153 9.73 10.99 -25.76
N PRO A 154 10.28 12.18 -25.44
CA PRO A 154 11.72 12.42 -25.50
C PRO A 154 12.42 11.67 -24.35
N ALA A 155 13.39 10.82 -24.67
CA ALA A 155 14.21 10.13 -23.68
C ALA A 155 15.61 9.84 -24.23
N CYS A 156 16.54 9.45 -23.36
CA CYS A 156 17.88 9.03 -23.74
C CYS A 156 18.19 7.61 -23.25
N ASP A 157 19.25 7.01 -23.79
CA ASP A 157 19.68 5.66 -23.43
C ASP A 157 20.74 5.67 -22.31
N ILE A 158 21.43 6.79 -22.11
CA ILE A 158 22.47 6.94 -21.10
C ILE A 158 22.69 8.42 -20.86
N TYR A 159 22.92 8.83 -19.61
CA TYR A 159 23.37 10.18 -19.35
C TYR A 159 24.38 10.27 -18.21
N TYR A 160 25.10 11.37 -18.22
CA TYR A 160 26.21 11.62 -17.33
C TYR A 160 26.00 12.92 -16.59
N VAL A 161 26.42 12.95 -15.33
CA VAL A 161 26.47 14.15 -14.51
C VAL A 161 27.88 14.33 -13.98
N PRO A 162 28.28 15.55 -13.56
CA PRO A 162 29.57 15.71 -12.89
C PRO A 162 29.64 14.77 -11.67
N ALA A 163 30.79 14.15 -11.40
CA ALA A 163 30.94 13.18 -10.31
C ALA A 163 30.53 13.76 -8.93
N LYS A 164 30.75 15.07 -8.73
CA LYS A 164 30.35 15.84 -7.54
C LYS A 164 28.85 16.13 -7.43
N ILE A 165 28.08 15.89 -8.49
CA ILE A 165 26.62 16.08 -8.52
C ILE A 165 25.91 14.74 -8.30
N GLN A 166 26.54 13.63 -8.69
CA GLN A 166 25.96 12.28 -8.60
C GLN A 166 25.44 11.95 -7.18
N GLU A 167 26.12 12.38 -6.12
CA GLU A 167 25.69 12.13 -4.74
C GLU A 167 24.58 13.07 -4.22
N HIS A 168 24.19 14.07 -5.02
CA HIS A 168 23.20 15.08 -4.65
C HIS A 168 21.87 14.94 -5.39
N ILE A 169 21.86 14.09 -6.42
CA ILE A 169 20.70 13.84 -7.24
C ILE A 169 20.38 12.35 -7.21
N ASP A 170 19.12 12.03 -7.10
CA ASP A 170 18.68 10.66 -7.28
C ASP A 170 18.62 10.35 -8.78
N TYR A 171 18.00 11.23 -9.58
CA TYR A 171 17.89 11.08 -11.05
C TYR A 171 17.29 12.33 -11.74
N ILE A 172 17.19 12.29 -13.07
CA ILE A 172 16.74 13.40 -13.92
C ILE A 172 15.72 12.92 -14.98
N THR A 173 14.60 13.64 -15.13
CA THR A 173 13.61 13.43 -16.20
C THR A 173 13.50 14.65 -17.12
N PRO A 174 13.20 14.50 -18.41
CA PRO A 174 13.21 13.24 -19.15
C PRO A 174 14.65 12.68 -19.18
N GLY A 175 14.83 11.37 -18.99
CA GLY A 175 16.15 10.75 -18.84
C GLY A 175 16.16 9.36 -19.48
N THR A 176 16.70 8.37 -18.79
CA THR A 176 16.63 6.94 -19.16
C THR A 176 15.27 6.30 -18.85
N LYS A 177 14.34 7.04 -18.25
CA LYS A 177 12.97 6.60 -17.94
C LYS A 177 12.02 6.97 -19.10
N LEU A 178 11.32 5.99 -19.68
CA LEU A 178 10.29 6.21 -20.72
C LEU A 178 8.95 6.47 -20.03
N MET A 179 8.46 7.71 -20.09
CA MET A 179 7.20 8.15 -19.49
C MET A 179 6.03 8.00 -20.48
N ALA A 180 4.79 7.98 -19.97
CA ALA A 180 3.58 7.89 -20.79
C ALA A 180 3.56 8.99 -21.88
N PRO A 181 3.34 8.63 -23.15
CA PRO A 181 3.50 9.60 -24.23
C PRO A 181 2.19 10.33 -24.55
N VAL A 182 2.30 11.57 -25.03
CA VAL A 182 1.15 12.39 -25.45
C VAL A 182 0.61 11.88 -26.80
N LYS A 183 -0.69 11.57 -26.90
CA LYS A 183 -1.32 11.05 -28.14
C LYS A 183 -1.59 12.15 -29.19
N SER A 184 -1.50 11.76 -30.46
CA SER A 184 -2.07 12.46 -31.62
C SER A 184 -3.40 11.80 -32.06
N ASP A 185 -4.35 12.62 -32.51
CA ASP A 185 -5.82 12.44 -32.62
C ASP A 185 -6.46 11.25 -33.41
N ILE A 186 -5.88 10.05 -33.53
CA ILE A 186 -6.47 9.02 -34.43
C ILE A 186 -6.64 7.63 -33.78
N ASP A 187 -7.91 7.20 -33.71
CA ASP A 187 -8.47 5.83 -33.59
C ASP A 187 -8.89 5.28 -32.21
N LEU A 188 -10.17 5.49 -31.87
CA LEU A 188 -10.93 4.78 -30.84
C LEU A 188 -12.23 4.20 -31.43
N LYS A 189 -12.29 2.88 -31.67
CA LYS A 189 -13.57 2.13 -31.77
C LYS A 189 -13.39 0.66 -31.37
N VAL A 190 -14.40 0.14 -30.67
CA VAL A 190 -14.79 -1.30 -30.49
C VAL A 190 -14.13 -1.97 -29.25
N LYS A 191 -14.80 -2.61 -28.27
CA LYS A 191 -16.11 -3.31 -28.17
C LYS A 191 -16.57 -3.50 -26.71
N ARG A 192 -17.85 -3.22 -26.43
CA ARG A 192 -18.65 -3.80 -25.34
C ARG A 192 -19.21 -5.16 -25.80
N GLU A 193 -19.25 -6.18 -24.94
CA GLU A 193 -20.29 -7.22 -24.99
C GLU A 193 -20.37 -8.06 -23.70
N GLY A 194 -21.59 -8.16 -23.15
CA GLY A 194 -21.89 -8.81 -21.86
C GLY A 194 -22.14 -10.31 -21.93
N ARG A 195 -22.06 -10.96 -20.76
CA ARG A 195 -22.21 -12.41 -20.56
C ARG A 195 -23.67 -12.81 -20.30
N LYS A 196 -24.13 -13.92 -20.90
CA LYS A 196 -25.46 -14.52 -20.67
C LYS A 196 -25.44 -15.57 -19.54
N VAL A 197 -26.40 -15.50 -18.63
CA VAL A 197 -26.60 -16.43 -17.49
C VAL A 197 -27.43 -17.65 -17.89
N SER A 198 -27.13 -18.83 -17.33
CA SER A 198 -27.79 -20.11 -17.64
C SER A 198 -28.98 -20.45 -16.72
N ARG A 199 -29.80 -21.44 -17.10
CA ARG A 199 -31.04 -21.83 -16.41
C ARG A 199 -30.81 -22.57 -15.07
N GLY A 200 -29.64 -23.19 -14.88
CA GLY A 200 -29.26 -23.85 -13.62
C GLY A 200 -28.90 -22.85 -12.51
N ASP A 201 -28.36 -21.70 -12.89
CA ASP A 201 -28.02 -20.60 -11.97
C ASP A 201 -29.28 -19.95 -11.39
N ARG A 202 -30.39 -19.97 -12.15
CA ARG A 202 -31.69 -19.43 -11.71
C ARG A 202 -32.29 -20.18 -10.52
N LEU A 203 -32.23 -21.51 -10.49
CA LEU A 203 -32.81 -22.32 -9.41
C LEU A 203 -32.00 -22.22 -8.11
N LYS A 204 -30.66 -22.14 -8.23
CA LYS A 204 -29.79 -21.89 -7.08
C LYS A 204 -29.96 -20.47 -6.52
N LYS A 205 -30.21 -19.48 -7.40
CA LYS A 205 -30.50 -18.11 -6.99
C LYS A 205 -31.79 -18.04 -6.15
N THR A 206 -32.86 -18.74 -6.54
CA THR A 206 -34.14 -18.72 -5.80
C THR A 206 -34.02 -19.31 -4.39
N ALA A 207 -33.36 -20.47 -4.22
CA ALA A 207 -33.20 -21.07 -2.89
C ALA A 207 -32.29 -20.26 -1.95
N LYS A 208 -31.23 -19.65 -2.49
CA LYS A 208 -30.36 -18.74 -1.72
C LYS A 208 -31.15 -17.50 -1.27
N GLN A 209 -31.99 -16.95 -2.15
CA GLN A 209 -32.81 -15.78 -1.87
C GLN A 209 -33.90 -16.06 -0.81
N GLU A 210 -34.52 -17.25 -0.82
CA GLU A 210 -35.48 -17.66 0.21
C GLU A 210 -34.82 -17.80 1.59
N PHE A 211 -33.65 -18.45 1.68
CA PHE A 211 -32.89 -18.57 2.93
C PHE A 211 -32.45 -17.20 3.47
N SER A 212 -31.89 -16.35 2.60
CA SER A 212 -31.52 -14.97 2.98
C SER A 212 -32.70 -14.19 3.55
N GLN A 213 -33.90 -14.33 2.98
CA GLN A 213 -35.06 -13.60 3.46
C GLN A 213 -35.58 -14.12 4.81
N GLU A 214 -35.57 -15.44 5.04
CA GLU A 214 -35.94 -16.03 6.34
C GLU A 214 -34.98 -15.57 7.45
N LEU A 215 -33.67 -15.60 7.17
CA LEU A 215 -32.64 -15.12 8.09
C LEU A 215 -32.80 -13.62 8.37
N LEU A 216 -33.00 -12.79 7.33
CA LEU A 216 -33.26 -11.36 7.51
C LEU A 216 -34.50 -11.11 8.38
N ASN A 217 -35.59 -11.84 8.16
CA ASN A 217 -36.80 -11.69 8.95
C ASN A 217 -36.56 -12.05 10.43
N ALA A 218 -35.73 -13.05 10.70
CA ALA A 218 -35.34 -13.42 12.06
C ALA A 218 -34.47 -12.33 12.72
N LEU A 219 -33.47 -11.82 12.01
CA LEU A 219 -32.54 -10.80 12.53
C LEU A 219 -33.23 -9.44 12.72
N SER A 220 -34.05 -9.00 11.76
CA SER A 220 -34.75 -7.71 11.81
C SER A 220 -35.90 -7.67 12.82
N ALA A 221 -36.41 -8.83 13.26
CA ALA A 221 -37.42 -8.88 14.32
C ALA A 221 -36.86 -8.36 15.66
N ASN A 222 -35.57 -8.53 15.91
CA ASN A 222 -34.86 -7.96 17.05
C ASN A 222 -33.37 -7.79 16.70
N ALA A 223 -33.00 -6.60 16.22
CA ALA A 223 -31.62 -6.27 15.83
C ALA A 223 -30.58 -6.43 16.95
N SER A 224 -31.01 -6.46 18.21
CA SER A 224 -30.14 -6.66 19.38
C SER A 224 -30.11 -8.10 19.89
N ASP A 225 -30.75 -9.05 19.19
CA ASP A 225 -30.68 -10.46 19.53
C ASP A 225 -29.29 -11.02 19.21
N LEU A 226 -28.63 -11.55 20.23
CA LEU A 226 -27.28 -12.12 20.12
C LEU A 226 -27.30 -13.64 19.88
N SER A 227 -28.47 -14.28 19.94
CA SER A 227 -28.60 -15.74 19.82
C SER A 227 -28.34 -16.28 18.41
N THR A 228 -28.29 -15.39 17.41
CA THR A 228 -28.05 -15.70 15.99
C THR A 228 -26.65 -15.29 15.52
N CYS A 229 -25.78 -14.80 16.41
CA CYS A 229 -24.44 -14.33 16.03
C CYS A 229 -23.53 -15.45 15.50
N ASP A 230 -23.87 -16.71 15.74
CA ASP A 230 -23.18 -17.88 15.16
C ASP A 230 -23.57 -18.15 13.70
N GLN A 231 -24.63 -17.50 13.22
CA GLN A 231 -25.17 -17.60 11.85
C GLN A 231 -24.96 -16.32 11.05
N ALA A 232 -25.15 -15.16 11.69
CA ALA A 232 -24.98 -13.85 11.08
C ALA A 232 -24.53 -12.82 12.12
N ILE A 233 -23.37 -12.23 11.87
CA ILE A 233 -22.79 -11.17 12.68
C ILE A 233 -23.42 -9.84 12.26
N THR A 234 -24.19 -9.27 13.17
CA THR A 234 -24.80 -7.93 13.05
C THR A 234 -23.97 -6.91 13.85
N PRO A 235 -24.26 -5.60 13.73
CA PRO A 235 -23.64 -4.59 14.57
C PRO A 235 -23.76 -4.85 16.08
N ALA A 236 -24.87 -5.44 16.53
CA ALA A 236 -25.04 -5.82 17.93
C ALA A 236 -24.08 -6.95 18.35
N CYS A 237 -23.82 -7.91 17.46
CA CYS A 237 -22.82 -8.96 17.68
C CYS A 237 -21.42 -8.36 17.82
N VAL A 238 -21.01 -7.46 16.92
CA VAL A 238 -19.70 -6.78 16.97
C VAL A 238 -19.55 -5.98 18.26
N ALA A 239 -20.57 -5.21 18.64
CA ALA A 239 -20.56 -4.45 19.88
C ALA A 239 -20.44 -5.36 21.12
N ALA A 240 -21.08 -6.53 21.11
CA ALA A 240 -21.00 -7.50 22.20
C ALA A 240 -19.63 -8.20 22.27
N LEU A 241 -19.07 -8.64 21.13
CA LEU A 241 -17.76 -9.27 21.04
C LEU A 241 -16.66 -8.37 21.63
N TYR A 242 -16.68 -7.08 21.29
CA TYR A 242 -15.59 -6.14 21.62
C TYR A 242 -15.94 -5.14 22.72
N ASN A 243 -17.07 -5.33 23.39
CA ASN A 243 -17.56 -4.47 24.48
C ASN A 243 -17.65 -2.99 24.09
N ILE A 244 -18.13 -2.71 22.87
CA ILE A 244 -18.23 -1.35 22.32
C ILE A 244 -19.53 -0.71 22.84
N PRO A 245 -19.47 0.35 23.67
CA PRO A 245 -20.68 1.03 24.14
C PRO A 245 -21.27 1.92 23.02
N PRO A 246 -22.48 2.48 23.15
CA PRO A 246 -22.90 3.59 22.27
C PRO A 246 -22.00 4.82 22.43
N SER A 247 -21.78 5.60 21.36
CA SER A 247 -21.01 6.86 21.42
C SER A 247 -21.93 8.08 21.39
N ASN A 248 -21.48 9.17 22.02
CA ASN A 248 -22.04 10.51 21.88
C ASN A 248 -20.95 11.60 21.76
N VAL A 249 -19.69 11.19 21.61
CA VAL A 249 -18.53 12.06 21.45
C VAL A 249 -18.25 12.19 19.96
N THR A 250 -18.02 13.44 19.52
CA THR A 250 -17.58 13.78 18.16
C THR A 250 -16.51 14.86 18.23
N ALA A 251 -15.31 14.56 17.73
CA ALA A 251 -14.30 15.60 17.51
C ALA A 251 -14.46 16.16 16.07
N PRO A 252 -14.45 17.49 15.88
CA PRO A 252 -14.72 18.11 14.58
C PRO A 252 -13.63 17.82 13.52
N ASN A 253 -12.42 17.46 13.95
CA ASN A 253 -11.27 17.20 13.09
C ASN A 253 -10.86 15.71 13.13
N ASN A 254 -11.83 14.82 13.33
CA ASN A 254 -11.60 13.37 13.33
C ASN A 254 -12.65 12.70 12.46
N SER A 255 -12.18 11.95 11.46
CA SER A 255 -12.99 11.06 10.65
C SER A 255 -12.23 9.76 10.47
N LEU A 256 -12.99 8.67 10.28
CA LEU A 256 -12.42 7.43 9.79
C LEU A 256 -12.30 7.53 8.27
N GLY A 257 -11.09 7.36 7.75
CA GLY A 257 -10.85 7.13 6.33
C GLY A 257 -11.18 5.69 5.94
N VAL A 258 -11.90 5.50 4.85
CA VAL A 258 -12.09 4.19 4.21
C VAL A 258 -11.59 4.31 2.78
N PHE A 259 -10.58 3.53 2.44
CA PHE A 259 -9.97 3.53 1.13
C PHE A 259 -10.73 2.63 0.16
N GLU A 260 -11.03 3.13 -1.03
CA GLU A 260 -11.77 2.39 -2.06
C GLU A 260 -11.12 2.52 -3.44
N ALA A 261 -11.10 1.42 -4.18
CA ALA A 261 -10.63 1.34 -5.56
C ALA A 261 -11.49 0.32 -6.34
N GLU A 262 -11.06 -0.11 -7.53
CA GLU A 262 -11.66 -1.24 -8.28
C GLU A 262 -13.18 -1.17 -8.50
N LEU A 263 -13.72 0.02 -8.82
CA LEU A 263 -15.13 0.26 -9.11
C LEU A 263 -16.06 -0.12 -7.95
N GLN A 264 -15.55 -0.01 -6.71
CA GLN A 264 -16.35 -0.20 -5.51
C GLN A 264 -17.08 1.11 -5.19
N TYR A 265 -18.38 1.10 -5.44
CA TYR A 265 -19.26 2.24 -5.20
C TYR A 265 -20.16 1.99 -3.99
N TRP A 266 -20.35 2.99 -3.15
CA TRP A 266 -21.44 2.97 -2.18
C TRP A 266 -22.73 3.55 -2.76
N ASP A 267 -23.88 3.10 -2.24
CA ASP A 267 -25.18 3.67 -2.56
C ASP A 267 -26.02 3.94 -1.30
N GLN A 268 -26.77 5.04 -1.33
CA GLN A 268 -27.62 5.44 -0.20
C GLN A 268 -28.75 4.43 0.12
N PRO A 269 -29.46 3.86 -0.87
CA PRO A 269 -30.53 2.90 -0.60
C PRO A 269 -30.12 1.69 0.24
N ASP A 270 -28.95 1.09 0.02
CA ASP A 270 -28.49 -0.05 0.81
C ASP A 270 -27.98 0.36 2.20
N LEU A 271 -27.34 1.53 2.35
CA LEU A 271 -27.02 2.10 3.66
C LEU A 271 -28.29 2.30 4.50
N ASP A 272 -29.31 2.95 3.92
CA ASP A 272 -30.59 3.21 4.60
C ASP A 272 -31.33 1.91 4.97
N GLN A 273 -31.28 0.90 4.11
CA GLN A 273 -31.86 -0.41 4.40
C GLN A 273 -31.16 -1.08 5.58
N PHE A 274 -29.83 -1.06 5.61
CA PHE A 274 -29.07 -1.61 6.71
C PHE A 274 -29.37 -0.88 8.03
N PHE A 275 -29.35 0.45 8.03
CA PHE A 275 -29.64 1.24 9.23
C PHE A 275 -31.05 0.98 9.75
N ALA A 276 -32.05 0.93 8.87
CA ALA A 276 -33.43 0.65 9.26
C ALA A 276 -33.60 -0.74 9.90
N ASN A 277 -32.82 -1.74 9.47
CA ASN A 277 -32.93 -3.11 9.97
C ASN A 277 -32.07 -3.37 11.22
N PHE A 278 -30.88 -2.78 11.33
CA PHE A 278 -29.90 -3.16 12.34
C PHE A 278 -29.46 -2.03 13.26
N THR A 279 -29.49 -0.77 12.80
CA THR A 279 -29.02 0.38 13.59
C THR A 279 -29.95 1.59 13.47
N PRO A 280 -31.22 1.50 13.91
CA PRO A 280 -32.23 2.54 13.70
C PRO A 280 -31.94 3.86 14.44
N TRP A 281 -30.91 3.91 15.27
CA TRP A 281 -30.41 5.15 15.88
C TRP A 281 -29.55 5.99 14.93
N ILE A 282 -29.10 5.42 13.81
CA ILE A 282 -28.45 6.15 12.70
C ILE A 282 -29.56 6.66 11.77
N PRO A 283 -29.71 7.98 11.58
CA PRO A 283 -30.76 8.53 10.72
C PRO A 283 -30.61 8.10 9.25
N ASN A 284 -31.71 7.80 8.58
CA ASN A 284 -31.73 7.66 7.12
C ASN A 284 -31.16 8.90 6.42
N GLY A 285 -30.43 8.68 5.34
CA GLY A 285 -29.68 9.71 4.64
C GLY A 285 -28.32 10.03 5.26
N THR A 286 -27.88 9.31 6.30
CA THR A 286 -26.49 9.37 6.76
C THR A 286 -25.60 8.71 5.71
N HIS A 287 -24.50 9.36 5.32
CA HIS A 287 -23.58 8.92 4.26
C HIS A 287 -22.18 9.52 4.46
N PRO A 288 -21.15 8.92 3.82
CA PRO A 288 -19.78 9.39 3.99
C PRO A 288 -19.53 10.68 3.21
N LEU A 289 -18.46 11.37 3.58
CA LEU A 289 -17.83 12.36 2.71
C LEU A 289 -17.03 11.63 1.63
N ASN A 290 -16.96 12.17 0.41
CA ASN A 290 -16.19 11.58 -0.68
C ASN A 290 -15.00 12.49 -1.01
N GLU A 291 -13.79 11.92 -0.94
CA GLU A 291 -12.57 12.50 -1.51
C GLU A 291 -12.22 11.69 -2.76
N GLU A 292 -12.49 12.29 -3.91
CA GLU A 292 -12.36 11.67 -5.24
C GLU A 292 -11.00 12.04 -5.84
N ILE A 293 -10.04 11.13 -5.68
CA ILE A 293 -8.63 11.29 -6.03
C ILE A 293 -8.41 10.86 -7.48
N ASP A 294 -7.76 11.71 -8.27
CA ASP A 294 -7.38 11.51 -9.66
C ASP A 294 -8.52 11.01 -10.57
N GLY A 295 -9.72 11.53 -10.31
CA GLY A 295 -10.92 11.18 -11.08
C GLY A 295 -11.70 9.98 -10.55
N GLY A 296 -11.36 9.50 -9.35
CA GLY A 296 -12.16 8.57 -8.57
C GLY A 296 -13.63 8.96 -8.48
N VAL A 297 -14.48 7.96 -8.29
CA VAL A 297 -15.92 8.14 -8.08
C VAL A 297 -16.34 7.16 -6.99
N ALA A 298 -16.71 7.68 -5.82
CA ALA A 298 -17.03 6.83 -4.67
C ALA A 298 -18.49 6.38 -4.63
N GLN A 299 -19.41 7.15 -5.21
CA GLN A 299 -20.86 6.96 -5.06
C GLN A 299 -21.55 6.57 -6.37
N THR A 300 -22.61 5.76 -6.27
CA THR A 300 -23.55 5.52 -7.36
C THR A 300 -25.01 5.69 -6.94
N ASP A 301 -25.83 6.23 -7.83
CA ASP A 301 -27.30 6.25 -7.68
C ASP A 301 -27.95 4.97 -8.22
N ASN A 302 -27.19 4.13 -8.92
CA ASN A 302 -27.68 2.87 -9.45
C ASN A 302 -27.28 1.74 -8.52
N ILE A 303 -28.22 1.34 -7.65
CA ILE A 303 -28.06 0.25 -6.68
C ILE A 303 -27.46 -1.03 -7.29
N SER A 304 -27.73 -1.35 -8.56
CA SER A 304 -27.16 -2.55 -9.20
C SER A 304 -25.66 -2.46 -9.51
N LEU A 305 -25.06 -1.29 -9.32
CA LEU A 305 -23.61 -1.04 -9.43
C LEU A 305 -22.93 -0.94 -8.07
N ALA A 306 -23.66 -1.07 -6.95
CA ALA A 306 -23.07 -1.04 -5.61
C ALA A 306 -21.96 -2.09 -5.48
N GLY A 307 -20.81 -1.65 -4.97
CA GLY A 307 -19.64 -2.47 -4.70
C GLY A 307 -19.81 -3.27 -3.42
N GLY A 308 -19.42 -4.54 -3.45
CA GLY A 308 -19.50 -5.39 -2.25
C GLY A 308 -18.53 -4.94 -1.16
N GLU A 309 -17.36 -4.46 -1.54
CA GLU A 309 -16.29 -4.05 -0.62
C GLU A 309 -16.67 -2.74 0.08
N SER A 310 -16.95 -1.69 -0.70
CA SER A 310 -17.34 -0.39 -0.13
C SER A 310 -18.56 -0.46 0.76
N MET A 311 -19.55 -1.27 0.37
CA MET A 311 -20.70 -1.50 1.24
C MET A 311 -20.31 -2.30 2.49
N LEU A 312 -19.48 -3.35 2.41
CA LEU A 312 -19.03 -4.10 3.58
C LEU A 312 -18.34 -3.18 4.60
N ASP A 313 -17.40 -2.36 4.14
CA ASP A 313 -16.59 -1.48 4.99
C ASP A 313 -17.46 -0.45 5.70
N LEU A 314 -18.31 0.26 4.95
CA LEU A 314 -19.19 1.29 5.50
C LEU A 314 -20.23 0.70 6.47
N LEU A 315 -20.83 -0.44 6.14
CA LEU A 315 -21.87 -1.07 6.96
C LEU A 315 -21.32 -1.58 8.31
N LEU A 316 -20.03 -1.93 8.37
CA LEU A 316 -19.35 -2.31 9.61
C LEU A 316 -18.84 -1.11 10.41
N ALA A 317 -18.30 -0.09 9.73
CA ALA A 317 -17.70 1.06 10.37
C ALA A 317 -18.74 2.01 10.99
N TYR A 318 -19.83 2.33 10.27
CA TYR A 318 -20.83 3.30 10.73
C TYR A 318 -21.39 3.03 12.13
N PRO A 319 -21.83 1.79 12.44
CA PRO A 319 -22.35 1.46 13.77
C PRO A 319 -21.36 1.71 14.92
N ILE A 320 -20.06 1.70 14.63
CA ILE A 320 -18.99 1.89 15.63
C ILE A 320 -18.68 3.37 15.82
N VAL A 321 -18.56 4.13 14.73
CA VAL A 321 -18.06 5.52 14.75
C VAL A 321 -19.16 6.57 14.89
N TYR A 322 -20.41 6.27 14.51
CA TYR A 322 -21.51 7.24 14.60
C TYR A 322 -21.64 7.81 16.05
N PRO A 323 -21.79 9.14 16.24
CA PRO A 323 -22.17 10.16 15.25
C PRO A 323 -21.01 10.85 14.51
N GLN A 324 -19.80 10.29 14.54
CA GLN A 324 -18.70 10.75 13.68
C GLN A 324 -19.01 10.48 12.20
N THR A 325 -18.27 11.17 11.34
CA THR A 325 -18.34 10.96 9.88
C THR A 325 -17.25 10.01 9.41
N ILE A 326 -17.51 9.38 8.26
CA ILE A 326 -16.54 8.57 7.52
C ILE A 326 -16.19 9.36 6.25
N THR A 327 -14.91 9.37 5.89
CA THR A 327 -14.41 9.91 4.63
C THR A 327 -14.01 8.74 3.73
N VAL A 328 -14.67 8.57 2.59
CA VAL A 328 -14.26 7.61 1.56
C VAL A 328 -13.20 8.25 0.67
N LEU A 329 -12.03 7.63 0.62
CA LEU A 329 -10.89 8.02 -0.21
C LEU A 329 -10.92 7.11 -1.45
N ASN A 330 -11.58 7.56 -2.52
CA ASN A 330 -11.68 6.77 -3.76
C ASN A 330 -10.65 7.26 -4.77
N VAL A 331 -9.84 6.34 -5.29
CA VAL A 331 -8.72 6.68 -6.18
C VAL A 331 -8.95 6.24 -7.60
N ASP A 332 -8.31 6.99 -8.50
CA ASP A 332 -8.17 6.72 -9.91
C ASP A 332 -9.48 6.75 -10.69
N ASP A 333 -9.42 7.15 -11.95
CA ASP A 333 -10.62 7.19 -12.77
C ASP A 333 -11.12 5.80 -13.21
N ILE A 334 -12.28 5.79 -13.85
CA ILE A 334 -12.87 4.57 -14.37
C ILE A 334 -11.96 3.87 -15.40
N HIS A 335 -11.07 4.57 -16.11
CA HIS A 335 -10.17 3.92 -17.06
C HIS A 335 -9.20 3.02 -16.32
N TYR A 336 -8.46 3.55 -15.34
CA TYR A 336 -7.53 2.76 -14.54
C TYR A 336 -8.23 1.73 -13.66
N GLN A 337 -9.42 2.04 -13.14
CA GLN A 337 -10.22 1.07 -12.39
C GLN A 337 -10.87 -0.03 -13.26
N THR A 338 -11.11 0.18 -14.58
CA THR A 338 -11.73 -0.84 -15.48
C THR A 338 -10.78 -1.57 -16.41
N TRP A 339 -9.67 -0.95 -16.83
CA TRP A 339 -8.84 -1.42 -17.96
C TRP A 339 -7.59 -2.18 -17.56
N GLU A 340 -7.17 -2.18 -16.30
CA GLU A 340 -6.07 -3.00 -15.83
C GLU A 340 -6.54 -3.82 -14.63
N ASN A 341 -6.93 -5.06 -14.91
CA ASN A 341 -6.98 -6.12 -13.92
C ASN A 341 -5.54 -6.49 -13.44
N ASP A 342 -4.64 -5.50 -13.33
CA ASP A 342 -3.18 -5.63 -13.24
C ASP A 342 -2.42 -4.33 -12.86
N THR A 343 -3.05 -3.25 -12.36
CA THR A 343 -2.28 -2.29 -11.52
C THR A 343 -2.11 -2.96 -10.17
N TYR A 344 -1.01 -3.70 -10.00
CA TYR A 344 -0.62 -4.55 -8.84
C TYR A 344 -0.62 -3.85 -7.46
N THR A 345 -1.16 -2.65 -7.37
CA THR A 345 -0.91 -1.69 -6.31
C THR A 345 -2.17 -1.04 -5.74
N TRP A 346 -3.35 -1.47 -6.24
CA TRP A 346 -4.69 -1.09 -5.76
C TRP A 346 -4.92 0.42 -5.60
N GLY A 347 -4.13 1.27 -6.27
CA GLY A 347 -4.20 2.73 -6.15
C GLY A 347 -3.65 3.29 -4.82
N PHE A 348 -2.88 2.50 -4.05
CA PHE A 348 -2.21 3.00 -2.84
C PHE A 348 -1.24 4.14 -3.14
N ASN A 349 -0.62 4.14 -4.32
CA ASN A 349 0.24 5.23 -4.76
C ASN A 349 -0.55 6.51 -4.99
N SER A 350 -1.67 6.43 -5.70
CA SER A 350 -2.58 7.56 -5.91
C SER A 350 -3.09 8.11 -4.58
N LEU A 351 -3.36 7.25 -3.59
CA LEU A 351 -3.68 7.67 -2.22
C LEU A 351 -2.54 8.46 -1.57
N LEU A 352 -1.32 7.92 -1.60
CA LEU A 352 -0.16 8.55 -0.99
C LEU A 352 0.22 9.86 -1.68
N ASP A 353 0.07 9.90 -3.01
CA ASP A 353 0.20 11.10 -3.83
C ASP A 353 -0.76 12.19 -3.35
N ALA A 354 -2.04 11.85 -3.24
CA ALA A 354 -3.10 12.72 -2.80
C ALA A 354 -2.86 13.35 -1.42
N ILE A 355 -2.36 12.56 -0.47
CA ILE A 355 -2.29 12.97 0.94
C ILE A 355 -1.14 13.94 1.20
N ASP A 356 0.11 13.56 0.95
CA ASP A 356 1.24 14.41 1.31
C ASP A 356 1.95 15.04 0.11
N GLY A 357 1.66 14.58 -1.11
CA GLY A 357 2.30 15.01 -2.36
C GLY A 357 3.80 14.73 -2.41
N SER A 358 4.37 14.33 -1.27
CA SER A 358 5.70 13.84 -1.12
C SER A 358 5.78 12.53 -1.85
N TYR A 359 4.77 11.67 -1.86
CA TYR A 359 4.85 10.49 -2.71
C TYR A 359 5.05 10.79 -4.19
N CYS A 360 4.36 11.77 -4.79
CA CYS A 360 4.53 12.15 -6.21
C CYS A 360 5.98 12.52 -6.59
N THR A 361 6.76 12.86 -5.57
CA THR A 361 8.00 13.61 -5.69
C THR A 361 9.12 12.98 -4.84
N TYR A 362 8.86 12.06 -3.94
CA TYR A 362 9.88 11.49 -3.06
C TYR A 362 10.73 10.55 -3.92
N SER A 363 11.99 10.29 -3.57
CA SER A 363 12.86 9.36 -4.30
C SER A 363 13.58 8.47 -3.32
N ALA A 364 13.50 7.15 -3.50
CA ALA A 364 14.19 6.18 -2.66
C ALA A 364 14.22 4.82 -3.36
N TYR A 365 15.26 4.02 -3.08
CA TYR A 365 15.43 2.67 -3.63
C TYR A 365 15.42 2.64 -5.17
N ASN A 366 15.95 3.67 -5.81
CA ASN A 366 15.91 3.92 -7.26
C ASN A 366 14.52 4.22 -7.83
N GLU A 367 13.50 4.37 -6.99
CA GLU A 367 12.13 4.68 -7.36
C GLU A 367 11.77 6.14 -7.09
N THR A 368 10.82 6.67 -7.85
CA THR A 368 10.33 8.03 -7.62
C THR A 368 8.92 8.24 -8.08
N GLY A 369 8.09 8.62 -7.11
CA GLY A 369 6.64 8.65 -7.24
C GLY A 369 6.20 7.40 -7.95
N ASP A 370 5.35 7.62 -8.93
CA ASP A 370 4.86 6.57 -9.79
C ASP A 370 5.96 5.84 -10.57
N LEU A 371 5.87 4.52 -10.49
CA LEU A 371 6.63 3.58 -11.28
C LEU A 371 5.95 3.44 -12.66
N PRO A 372 6.61 3.83 -13.76
CA PRO A 372 6.00 3.82 -15.09
C PRO A 372 5.61 2.42 -15.49
N ASN A 373 4.42 2.32 -16.08
CA ASN A 373 3.76 1.08 -16.50
C ASN A 373 3.24 0.22 -15.33
N TRP A 374 3.31 0.68 -14.09
CA TRP A 374 2.72 0.00 -12.93
C TRP A 374 1.70 0.88 -12.21
N ASP A 375 1.93 2.19 -12.18
CA ASP A 375 0.97 3.13 -11.62
C ASP A 375 0.24 3.91 -12.73
N PRO A 376 -0.99 4.40 -12.43
CA PRO A 376 -1.74 5.32 -13.26
C PRO A 376 -0.95 6.56 -13.68
N THR A 377 -1.43 7.27 -14.71
CA THR A 377 -0.78 8.50 -15.18
C THR A 377 -1.81 9.55 -15.54
N TYR A 378 -1.67 10.74 -14.96
CA TYR A 378 -2.62 11.84 -15.17
C TYR A 378 -1.97 13.08 -15.84
N PRO A 379 -2.69 13.80 -16.72
CA PRO A 379 -4.04 13.52 -17.21
C PRO A 379 -4.14 12.20 -17.99
N ASP A 380 -5.19 11.43 -17.76
CA ASP A 380 -5.38 10.11 -18.36
C ASP A 380 -5.64 10.24 -19.88
N PRO A 381 -4.79 9.67 -20.76
CA PRO A 381 -5.02 9.66 -22.21
C PRO A 381 -6.09 8.65 -22.67
N GLY A 382 -6.71 7.93 -21.74
CA GLY A 382 -7.79 6.97 -21.95
C GLY A 382 -9.11 7.59 -22.41
N PRO A 383 -9.99 6.83 -23.08
CA PRO A 383 -11.35 7.28 -23.39
C PRO A 383 -12.15 7.46 -22.11
N ASP A 384 -12.77 8.64 -21.94
CA ASP A 384 -13.47 9.03 -20.71
C ASP A 384 -12.56 9.12 -19.46
N GLY A 385 -11.24 9.19 -19.68
CA GLY A 385 -10.22 9.38 -18.66
C GLY A 385 -10.28 10.74 -17.97
N TYR A 386 -9.79 10.78 -16.74
CA TYR A 386 -9.64 11.98 -15.94
C TYR A 386 -8.62 12.92 -16.58
N ASN A 387 -9.14 14.01 -17.13
CA ASN A 387 -8.34 15.02 -17.80
C ASN A 387 -7.77 16.09 -16.83
N GLY A 388 -7.89 15.86 -15.52
CA GLY A 388 -7.27 16.70 -14.51
C GLY A 388 -5.77 16.41 -14.35
N THR A 389 -5.09 17.26 -13.60
CA THR A 389 -3.69 17.01 -13.22
C THR A 389 -3.63 16.03 -12.06
N LEU A 390 -2.59 15.18 -12.03
CA LEU A 390 -2.25 14.35 -10.86
C LEU A 390 -2.35 15.17 -9.57
N GLN A 391 -3.11 14.66 -8.62
CA GLN A 391 -3.42 15.27 -7.35
C GLN A 391 -2.34 14.93 -6.33
N CYS A 392 -1.40 15.86 -6.13
CA CYS A 392 -0.29 15.71 -5.21
C CYS A 392 -0.45 16.61 -3.98
N GLY A 393 -0.68 16.03 -2.80
CA GLY A 393 -0.73 16.74 -1.52
C GLY A 393 -1.90 17.72 -1.44
N VAL A 394 -3.06 17.30 -1.93
CA VAL A 394 -4.27 18.12 -2.01
C VAL A 394 -5.34 17.73 -1.00
N PHE A 395 -5.14 16.63 -0.27
CA PHE A 395 -6.06 16.13 0.75
C PHE A 395 -5.38 15.99 2.11
N ASP A 396 -6.02 16.50 3.16
CA ASP A 396 -5.58 16.23 4.53
C ASP A 396 -5.97 14.78 4.91
N PRO A 397 -5.05 13.98 5.47
CA PRO A 397 -5.38 12.60 5.82
C PRO A 397 -6.33 12.52 7.01
N PRO A 398 -7.33 11.61 6.99
CA PRO A 398 -8.00 11.16 8.20
C PRO A 398 -7.00 10.59 9.21
N ASN A 399 -7.30 10.69 10.52
CA ASN A 399 -6.39 10.21 11.56
C ASN A 399 -6.23 8.68 11.57
N VAL A 400 -7.23 7.95 11.05
CA VAL A 400 -7.21 6.50 10.86
C VAL A 400 -7.72 6.20 9.46
N ILE A 401 -7.01 5.38 8.70
CA ILE A 401 -7.42 4.94 7.35
C ILE A 401 -7.49 3.41 7.35
N SER A 402 -8.67 2.89 7.01
CA SER A 402 -8.96 1.46 6.82
C SER A 402 -8.76 1.10 5.35
N LEU A 403 -7.99 0.05 5.07
CA LEU A 403 -7.69 -0.43 3.73
C LEU A 403 -7.90 -1.94 3.64
N SER A 404 -8.90 -2.34 2.86
CA SER A 404 -9.29 -3.74 2.68
C SER A 404 -8.77 -4.33 1.35
N TYR A 405 -7.61 -3.85 0.92
CA TYR A 405 -6.95 -4.24 -0.32
C TYR A 405 -5.54 -4.73 -0.05
N GLY A 406 -5.03 -5.57 -0.94
CA GLY A 406 -3.67 -6.08 -0.85
C GLY A 406 -3.40 -7.16 -1.88
N GLY A 407 -2.11 -7.45 -2.01
CA GLY A 407 -1.57 -8.38 -2.99
C GLY A 407 -0.49 -9.24 -2.40
N GLN A 408 0.38 -9.69 -3.28
CA GLN A 408 1.51 -10.51 -2.88
C GLN A 408 2.75 -9.67 -2.70
N GLU A 409 3.52 -10.03 -1.69
CA GLU A 409 4.87 -9.50 -1.55
C GLU A 409 5.75 -9.83 -2.76
N ALA A 410 5.58 -11.02 -3.37
CA ALA A 410 6.41 -11.46 -4.48
C ALA A 410 6.11 -10.76 -5.82
N ASP A 411 4.92 -10.17 -5.96
CA ASP A 411 4.46 -9.57 -7.23
C ASP A 411 4.78 -8.08 -7.33
N VAL A 412 5.26 -7.47 -6.26
CA VAL A 412 5.55 -6.04 -6.21
C VAL A 412 7.07 -5.80 -6.19
N PRO A 413 7.62 -4.85 -6.97
CA PRO A 413 9.06 -4.59 -6.98
C PRO A 413 9.61 -4.23 -5.59
N ILE A 414 10.80 -4.73 -5.26
CA ILE A 414 11.42 -4.52 -3.94
C ILE A 414 11.58 -3.03 -3.62
N SER A 415 12.01 -2.24 -4.61
CA SER A 415 12.13 -0.79 -4.51
C SER A 415 10.81 -0.14 -4.11
N TYR A 416 9.73 -0.59 -4.74
CA TYR A 416 8.38 -0.06 -4.62
C TYR A 416 7.80 -0.31 -3.25
N GLN A 417 7.93 -1.54 -2.76
CA GLN A 417 7.48 -1.89 -1.42
C GLN A 417 8.16 -1.02 -0.36
N LYS A 418 9.49 -0.87 -0.46
CA LYS A 418 10.30 -0.09 0.51
C LYS A 418 10.01 1.38 0.44
N ARG A 419 9.82 1.88 -0.78
CA ARG A 419 9.40 3.24 -1.04
C ARG A 419 8.05 3.50 -0.38
N GLN A 420 7.01 2.77 -0.75
CA GLN A 420 5.66 2.98 -0.23
C GLN A 420 5.64 2.88 1.31
N CYS A 421 6.40 1.94 1.88
CA CYS A 421 6.54 1.80 3.32
C CYS A 421 7.18 3.04 4.00
N ASN A 422 8.16 3.70 3.39
CA ASN A 422 8.70 4.96 3.92
C ASN A 422 7.64 6.09 3.99
N GLU A 423 6.63 6.08 3.12
CA GLU A 423 5.55 7.07 3.20
C GLU A 423 4.62 6.82 4.36
N TYR A 424 4.21 5.57 4.56
CA TYR A 424 3.41 5.21 5.72
C TYR A 424 4.13 5.59 7.01
N LEU A 425 5.47 5.49 7.07
CA LEU A 425 6.26 6.01 8.18
C LEU A 425 6.14 7.53 8.33
N LYS A 426 6.34 8.30 7.24
CA LYS A 426 6.27 9.78 7.28
C LYS A 426 4.88 10.29 7.64
N LEU A 427 3.82 9.61 7.19
CA LEU A 427 2.45 9.90 7.57
C LEU A 427 2.16 9.45 9.02
N GLY A 428 2.79 8.36 9.46
CA GLY A 428 2.82 7.95 10.86
C GLY A 428 3.44 9.02 11.77
N LEU A 429 4.49 9.72 11.31
CA LEU A 429 5.07 10.89 12.02
C LEU A 429 4.04 12.01 12.20
N GLN A 430 3.11 12.16 11.27
CA GLN A 430 2.02 13.14 11.30
C GLN A 430 0.79 12.64 12.07
N GLY A 431 0.85 11.45 12.68
CA GLY A 431 -0.22 10.92 13.52
C GLY A 431 -1.29 10.11 12.78
N VAL A 432 -1.04 9.72 11.53
CA VAL A 432 -1.97 8.87 10.76
C VAL A 432 -1.78 7.41 11.16
N THR A 433 -2.89 6.70 11.35
CA THR A 433 -2.93 5.25 11.60
C THR A 433 -3.41 4.52 10.36
N PHE A 434 -2.56 3.68 9.75
CA PHE A 434 -2.96 2.83 8.63
C PHE A 434 -3.29 1.42 9.12
N VAL A 435 -4.49 0.95 8.77
CA VAL A 435 -5.02 -0.36 9.18
C VAL A 435 -5.33 -1.18 7.94
N PHE A 436 -4.66 -2.32 7.76
CA PHE A 436 -4.75 -3.15 6.55
C PHE A 436 -5.32 -4.54 6.82
N ALA A 437 -6.14 -5.05 5.89
CA ALA A 437 -6.57 -6.44 5.88
C ALA A 437 -5.41 -7.38 5.60
N SER A 438 -5.21 -8.41 6.43
CA SER A 438 -4.03 -9.29 6.30
C SER A 438 -4.10 -10.30 5.15
N GLY A 439 -5.30 -10.54 4.59
CA GLY A 439 -5.55 -11.46 3.49
C GLY A 439 -6.47 -12.62 3.86
N ASP A 440 -6.96 -13.34 2.84
CA ASP A 440 -8.10 -14.27 2.99
C ASP A 440 -7.77 -15.73 2.61
N SER A 441 -6.51 -16.00 2.27
CA SER A 441 -6.04 -17.28 1.74
C SER A 441 -5.02 -17.98 2.65
N GLY A 442 -5.04 -17.68 3.95
CA GLY A 442 -4.18 -18.30 4.94
C GLY A 442 -2.70 -17.98 4.74
N VAL A 443 -1.84 -19.01 4.74
CA VAL A 443 -0.41 -18.87 4.40
C VAL A 443 -0.13 -18.80 2.89
N SER A 444 -1.17 -18.86 2.05
CA SER A 444 -1.11 -18.77 0.59
C SER A 444 -1.82 -17.51 0.08
N ASN A 445 -1.77 -17.29 -1.23
CA ASN A 445 -2.65 -16.37 -1.94
C ASN A 445 -3.71 -17.13 -2.77
N TYR A 446 -4.48 -16.43 -3.59
CA TYR A 446 -5.60 -17.02 -4.32
C TYR A 446 -5.13 -17.97 -5.44
N PRO A 447 -5.50 -19.26 -5.42
CA PRO A 447 -5.12 -20.18 -6.50
C PRO A 447 -5.89 -19.88 -7.80
N GLU A 448 -5.33 -20.29 -8.93
CA GLU A 448 -6.03 -20.30 -10.22
C GLU A 448 -7.37 -21.08 -10.12
N PRO A 449 -8.46 -20.63 -10.79
CA PRO A 449 -8.54 -19.48 -11.69
C PRO A 449 -8.95 -18.16 -10.98
N TYR A 450 -8.85 -18.10 -9.65
CA TYR A 450 -9.30 -16.95 -8.85
C TYR A 450 -8.20 -15.95 -8.54
N GLY A 451 -6.95 -16.39 -8.50
CA GLY A 451 -5.76 -15.54 -8.58
C GLY A 451 -4.84 -15.98 -9.73
N PHE A 452 -3.68 -15.33 -9.83
CA PHE A 452 -2.68 -15.55 -10.89
C PHE A 452 -1.50 -16.42 -10.43
N ASP A 453 -1.67 -17.07 -9.29
CA ASP A 453 -0.60 -17.51 -8.40
C ASP A 453 -0.29 -19.00 -8.57
N GLY A 454 -0.57 -19.49 -9.78
CA GLY A 454 -0.60 -20.90 -10.10
C GLY A 454 -1.71 -21.66 -9.36
N PRO A 455 -1.69 -23.01 -9.44
CA PRO A 455 -2.79 -23.85 -8.97
C PRO A 455 -2.94 -23.93 -7.45
N THR A 456 -1.99 -23.41 -6.67
CA THR A 456 -2.01 -23.49 -5.19
C THR A 456 -2.00 -22.15 -4.47
N GLY A 457 -1.69 -21.03 -5.15
CA GLY A 457 -1.51 -19.75 -4.47
C GLY A 457 -0.16 -19.58 -3.77
N CYS A 458 0.76 -20.53 -3.96
CA CYS A 458 2.01 -20.62 -3.22
C CYS A 458 3.22 -20.41 -4.11
N LEU A 459 4.30 -19.97 -3.50
CA LEU A 459 5.53 -19.62 -4.19
C LEU A 459 6.41 -20.85 -4.40
N GLY A 460 7.45 -20.65 -5.21
CA GLY A 460 8.49 -21.64 -5.46
C GLY A 460 8.12 -22.68 -6.52
N PRO A 461 9.11 -23.43 -7.02
CA PRO A 461 8.91 -24.40 -8.10
C PRO A 461 8.04 -25.59 -7.69
N GLU A 462 8.00 -25.91 -6.39
CA GLU A 462 7.17 -26.97 -5.81
C GLU A 462 5.78 -26.47 -5.38
N LEU A 463 5.51 -25.17 -5.51
CA LEU A 463 4.23 -24.53 -5.18
C LEU A 463 3.80 -24.79 -3.72
N ASN A 464 4.77 -24.71 -2.82
CA ASN A 464 4.64 -25.04 -1.39
C ASN A 464 5.27 -24.01 -0.45
N ILE A 465 5.92 -22.96 -0.97
CA ILE A 465 6.47 -21.88 -0.15
C ILE A 465 5.35 -20.90 0.19
N PHE A 466 5.26 -20.50 1.45
CA PHE A 466 4.24 -19.57 1.95
C PHE A 466 4.38 -18.20 1.26
N ASN A 467 3.24 -17.56 1.05
CA ASN A 467 3.12 -16.38 0.20
C ASN A 467 2.54 -15.21 1.01
N PRO A 468 3.38 -14.43 1.72
CA PRO A 468 2.92 -13.31 2.53
C PRO A 468 2.36 -12.18 1.65
N THR A 469 1.45 -11.39 2.22
CA THR A 469 0.75 -10.32 1.52
C THR A 469 1.51 -8.98 1.60
N TRP A 470 1.25 -8.13 0.61
CA TRP A 470 1.70 -6.74 0.53
C TRP A 470 0.47 -5.82 0.49
N PRO A 471 0.49 -4.62 1.10
CA PRO A 471 1.61 -4.00 1.82
C PRO A 471 1.75 -4.45 3.27
N ASN A 472 1.00 -5.47 3.71
CA ASN A 472 1.04 -6.01 5.08
C ASN A 472 2.47 -6.35 5.58
N ASN A 473 3.39 -6.65 4.68
CA ASN A 473 4.80 -6.86 5.05
C ASN A 473 5.51 -5.61 5.61
N CYS A 474 5.01 -4.40 5.34
CA CYS A 474 5.54 -3.15 5.89
C CYS A 474 5.38 -3.10 7.43
N PRO A 475 6.45 -2.79 8.19
CA PRO A 475 6.38 -2.69 9.66
C PRO A 475 5.66 -1.44 10.17
N TRP A 476 5.32 -0.46 9.33
CA TRP A 476 4.69 0.79 9.76
C TRP A 476 3.17 0.80 9.60
N LEU A 477 2.59 -0.38 9.33
CA LEU A 477 1.16 -0.62 9.18
C LEU A 477 0.65 -1.51 10.32
N THR A 478 -0.61 -1.34 10.71
CA THR A 478 -1.30 -2.30 11.59
C THR A 478 -2.12 -3.27 10.76
N ASN A 479 -1.74 -4.55 10.77
CA ASN A 479 -2.44 -5.58 10.00
C ASN A 479 -3.50 -6.29 10.85
N VAL A 480 -4.67 -6.51 10.27
CA VAL A 480 -5.83 -7.12 10.93
C VAL A 480 -6.16 -8.45 10.27
N GLY A 481 -5.99 -9.53 11.02
CA GLY A 481 -6.46 -10.86 10.68
C GLY A 481 -7.91 -11.09 11.08
N ALA A 482 -8.40 -12.29 10.79
CA ALA A 482 -9.79 -12.65 10.97
C ALA A 482 -10.01 -13.75 12.02
N THR A 483 -10.99 -13.52 12.86
CA THR A 483 -11.63 -14.52 13.72
C THR A 483 -13.05 -14.80 13.26
N LYS A 484 -13.69 -15.81 13.85
CA LYS A 484 -15.13 -16.03 13.71
C LYS A 484 -15.77 -16.66 14.93
N VAL A 485 -17.08 -16.43 15.06
CA VAL A 485 -17.97 -17.21 15.93
C VAL A 485 -18.44 -18.44 15.16
N TYR A 486 -18.06 -19.64 15.63
CA TYR A 486 -18.50 -20.90 15.02
C TYR A 486 -19.92 -21.29 15.45
N ALA A 487 -20.59 -22.09 14.61
CA ALA A 487 -21.94 -22.57 14.88
C ALA A 487 -22.07 -23.21 16.27
N GLY A 488 -23.08 -22.79 17.05
CA GLY A 488 -23.33 -23.25 18.41
C GLY A 488 -22.53 -22.53 19.51
N PHE A 489 -21.67 -21.58 19.16
CA PHE A 489 -21.00 -20.69 20.11
C PHE A 489 -21.71 -19.34 20.19
N SER A 490 -21.55 -18.62 21.30
CA SER A 490 -22.06 -17.27 21.48
C SER A 490 -20.95 -16.23 21.39
N VAL A 491 -21.33 -14.95 21.30
CA VAL A 491 -20.39 -13.81 21.39
C VAL A 491 -19.69 -13.67 22.75
N PHE A 492 -20.04 -14.51 23.73
CA PHE A 492 -19.38 -14.54 25.04
C PHE A 492 -18.41 -15.72 25.20
N ASP A 493 -18.39 -16.63 24.22
CA ASP A 493 -17.40 -17.69 24.14
C ASP A 493 -16.16 -17.17 23.41
N PRO A 494 -14.97 -17.76 23.64
CA PRO A 494 -13.77 -17.38 22.91
C PRO A 494 -13.95 -17.53 21.40
N GLU A 495 -13.61 -16.49 20.65
CA GLU A 495 -13.50 -16.57 19.20
C GLU A 495 -12.37 -17.52 18.79
N SER A 496 -12.38 -17.91 17.52
CA SER A 496 -11.40 -18.83 16.93
C SER A 496 -10.88 -18.25 15.63
N ALA A 497 -9.69 -18.64 15.19
CA ALA A 497 -9.18 -18.21 13.89
C ALA A 497 -10.18 -18.53 12.78
N ALA A 498 -10.41 -17.58 11.88
CA ALA A 498 -11.36 -17.77 10.79
C ALA A 498 -10.86 -18.85 9.84
N LEU A 499 -11.67 -19.89 9.66
CA LEU A 499 -11.43 -20.97 8.71
C LEU A 499 -12.75 -21.55 8.18
N ASP A 500 -12.91 -21.49 6.86
CA ASP A 500 -14.02 -22.04 6.09
C ASP A 500 -13.52 -22.84 4.89
N ILE A 501 -13.50 -24.16 5.06
CA ILE A 501 -13.06 -25.12 4.03
C ILE A 501 -14.27 -25.69 3.29
N GLY A 502 -14.13 -25.91 1.97
CA GLY A 502 -15.13 -26.60 1.16
C GLY A 502 -16.13 -25.67 0.46
N LYS A 503 -15.91 -24.35 0.57
CA LYS A 503 -16.51 -23.34 -0.31
C LYS A 503 -15.80 -23.34 -1.68
N LYS A 504 -16.33 -22.59 -2.65
CA LYS A 504 -15.76 -22.46 -3.99
C LYS A 504 -14.32 -21.91 -3.96
N LEU A 505 -14.04 -21.07 -2.97
CA LEU A 505 -12.73 -20.66 -2.47
C LEU A 505 -12.71 -20.98 -0.98
N ASN A 506 -11.66 -21.64 -0.50
CA ASN A 506 -11.45 -21.76 0.94
C ASN A 506 -11.11 -20.37 1.48
N TYR A 507 -11.60 -20.06 2.67
CA TYR A 507 -11.32 -18.81 3.36
C TYR A 507 -10.59 -19.11 4.67
N SER A 508 -9.50 -18.40 4.94
CA SER A 508 -8.86 -18.40 6.25
C SER A 508 -8.05 -17.13 6.47
N SER A 509 -7.91 -16.73 7.74
CA SER A 509 -7.13 -15.54 8.13
C SER A 509 -5.72 -15.55 7.53
N GLY A 510 -5.38 -14.51 6.77
CA GLY A 510 -4.07 -14.32 6.18
C GLY A 510 -3.01 -14.05 7.25
N GLY A 511 -1.85 -14.69 7.13
CA GLY A 511 -0.77 -14.51 8.09
C GLY A 511 0.49 -15.28 7.73
N GLY A 512 1.60 -14.91 8.36
CA GLY A 512 2.91 -15.46 8.06
C GLY A 512 4.05 -14.49 8.36
N PHE A 513 5.11 -14.55 7.56
CA PHE A 513 6.31 -13.76 7.77
C PHE A 513 6.82 -13.20 6.44
N SER A 514 7.19 -11.92 6.43
CA SER A 514 7.73 -11.20 5.27
C SER A 514 9.05 -11.79 4.77
N ASN A 515 9.31 -11.71 3.47
CA ASN A 515 10.61 -11.97 2.87
C ASN A 515 11.45 -10.70 2.70
N VAL A 516 10.84 -9.52 2.77
CA VAL A 516 11.48 -8.23 2.46
C VAL A 516 11.91 -7.48 3.72
N TYR A 517 11.08 -7.49 4.76
CA TYR A 517 11.31 -6.73 5.98
C TYR A 517 11.67 -7.65 7.15
N PRO A 518 12.69 -7.29 7.94
CA PRO A 518 12.99 -8.01 9.17
C PRO A 518 11.87 -7.82 10.20
N VAL A 519 11.85 -8.69 11.22
CA VAL A 519 11.05 -8.45 12.44
C VAL A 519 11.42 -7.10 13.05
N PRO A 520 10.48 -6.14 13.18
CA PRO A 520 10.76 -4.85 13.80
C PRO A 520 10.94 -4.98 15.32
N ASP A 521 11.69 -4.06 15.93
CA ASP A 521 12.09 -4.14 17.34
C ASP A 521 10.90 -4.26 18.31
N TYR A 522 9.80 -3.56 18.02
CA TYR A 522 8.59 -3.62 18.85
C TYR A 522 7.90 -4.99 18.82
N GLN A 523 8.05 -5.77 17.75
CA GLN A 523 7.43 -7.10 17.57
C GLN A 523 8.36 -8.23 18.02
N LYS A 524 9.67 -7.98 18.06
CA LYS A 524 10.72 -8.99 18.25
C LYS A 524 10.47 -9.91 19.45
N ALA A 525 10.09 -9.35 20.60
CA ALA A 525 9.85 -10.16 21.80
C ALA A 525 8.69 -11.14 21.62
N ALA A 526 7.64 -10.75 20.92
CA ALA A 526 6.46 -11.58 20.67
C ALA A 526 6.78 -12.73 19.70
N VAL A 527 7.50 -12.43 18.60
CA VAL A 527 7.97 -13.43 17.64
C VAL A 527 8.97 -14.41 18.26
N ASP A 528 9.90 -13.92 19.09
CA ASP A 528 10.85 -14.76 19.82
C ASP A 528 10.12 -15.75 20.76
N VAL A 529 9.02 -15.31 21.41
CA VAL A 529 8.17 -16.17 22.26
C VAL A 529 7.44 -17.22 21.42
N PHE A 530 6.82 -16.82 20.31
CA PHE A 530 6.12 -17.73 19.39
C PHE A 530 7.05 -18.86 18.94
N PHE A 531 8.23 -18.54 18.42
CA PHE A 531 9.15 -19.57 17.95
C PHE A 531 9.79 -20.39 19.07
N ARG A 532 9.94 -19.84 20.27
CA ARG A 532 10.46 -20.58 21.42
C ARG A 532 9.47 -21.66 21.90
N ASP A 533 8.19 -21.31 21.97
CA ASP A 533 7.18 -22.13 22.64
C ASP A 533 6.27 -22.89 21.67
N HIS A 534 6.14 -22.41 20.44
CA HIS A 534 5.14 -22.84 19.45
C HIS A 534 5.71 -22.99 18.02
N GLU A 535 6.98 -23.39 17.90
CA GLU A 535 7.62 -23.67 16.60
C GLU A 535 6.75 -24.60 15.72
N PRO A 536 6.41 -24.22 14.47
CA PRO A 536 5.53 -24.99 13.60
C PRO A 536 6.16 -26.28 13.05
N GLY A 537 7.48 -26.45 13.16
CA GLY A 537 8.19 -27.66 12.74
C GLY A 537 8.41 -27.78 11.23
N TYR A 538 8.10 -26.75 10.45
CA TYR A 538 8.43 -26.69 9.03
C TYR A 538 9.89 -26.27 8.80
N PRO A 539 10.54 -26.73 7.72
CA PRO A 539 11.80 -26.14 7.27
C PRO A 539 11.63 -24.64 6.97
N PHE A 540 12.64 -23.84 7.29
CA PHE A 540 12.63 -22.39 7.11
C PHE A 540 13.95 -21.89 6.51
N TYR A 541 13.91 -20.66 6.00
CA TYR A 541 15.08 -19.86 5.65
C TYR A 541 15.07 -18.55 6.44
N GLU A 542 16.19 -17.84 6.44
CA GLU A 542 16.45 -16.69 7.32
C GLU A 542 17.01 -15.46 6.57
N GLU A 543 17.39 -15.64 5.30
CA GLU A 543 17.87 -14.55 4.47
C GLU A 543 16.69 -13.69 4.02
N LEU A 544 16.85 -12.36 4.06
CA LEU A 544 15.88 -11.39 3.55
C LEU A 544 16.27 -10.93 2.15
N VAL A 545 15.29 -10.50 1.39
CA VAL A 545 15.50 -9.95 0.06
C VAL A 545 16.39 -8.70 0.15
N ALA A 546 17.49 -8.72 -0.59
CA ALA A 546 18.38 -7.57 -0.70
C ALA A 546 17.68 -6.40 -1.40
N ASN A 547 18.12 -5.17 -1.10
CA ASN A 547 17.72 -4.01 -1.90
C ASN A 547 18.06 -4.28 -3.38
N ALA A 548 17.14 -3.89 -4.25
CA ALA A 548 17.29 -4.04 -5.69
C ALA A 548 16.74 -2.81 -6.42
N ASP A 549 17.14 -2.66 -7.68
CA ASP A 549 16.67 -1.59 -8.54
C ASP A 549 15.19 -1.80 -8.94
N ASN A 550 14.56 -0.74 -9.46
CA ASN A 550 13.19 -0.75 -9.95
C ASN A 550 12.88 -1.96 -10.83
N TYR A 551 11.62 -2.42 -10.75
CA TYR A 551 11.09 -3.58 -11.48
C TYR A 551 11.68 -4.93 -11.06
N THR A 552 12.64 -4.96 -10.14
CA THR A 552 13.13 -6.23 -9.59
C THR A 552 12.15 -6.78 -8.57
N LEU A 553 11.50 -7.88 -8.91
CA LEU A 553 10.65 -8.64 -8.00
C LEU A 553 11.48 -9.50 -7.03
N PRO A 554 10.98 -9.78 -5.82
CA PRO A 554 11.58 -10.76 -4.91
C PRO A 554 11.78 -12.14 -5.55
N ASN A 555 13.01 -12.66 -5.56
CA ASN A 555 13.29 -14.02 -6.00
C ASN A 555 13.28 -15.00 -4.83
N ILE A 556 12.08 -15.41 -4.41
CA ILE A 556 11.89 -16.27 -3.22
C ILE A 556 12.49 -17.66 -3.41
N THR A 557 12.53 -18.19 -4.63
CA THR A 557 13.19 -19.49 -4.90
C THR A 557 14.70 -19.41 -4.66
N ALA A 558 15.34 -18.33 -5.11
CA ALA A 558 16.76 -18.11 -4.84
C ALA A 558 17.03 -17.87 -3.35
N LEU A 559 16.11 -17.16 -2.66
CA LEU A 559 16.20 -16.86 -1.23
C LEU A 559 16.10 -18.13 -0.36
N ALA A 560 15.14 -19.00 -0.67
CA ALA A 560 15.01 -20.30 -0.01
C ALA A 560 16.22 -21.20 -0.32
N GLY A 561 16.77 -21.12 -1.54
CA GLY A 561 17.95 -21.87 -1.96
C GLY A 561 17.79 -23.38 -1.75
N ASP A 562 18.86 -24.05 -1.32
CA ASP A 562 18.86 -25.50 -1.04
C ASP A 562 18.36 -25.86 0.38
N THR A 563 17.85 -24.89 1.15
CA THR A 563 17.39 -25.13 2.54
C THR A 563 16.14 -26.00 2.60
N GLY A 564 15.35 -26.03 1.51
CA GLY A 564 14.01 -26.61 1.48
C GLY A 564 13.01 -25.85 2.36
N GLY A 565 13.36 -24.64 2.82
CA GLY A 565 12.53 -23.81 3.68
C GLY A 565 11.29 -23.28 2.97
N ILE A 566 10.16 -23.26 3.67
CA ILE A 566 8.87 -22.85 3.11
C ILE A 566 8.36 -21.52 3.69
N TYR A 567 9.06 -20.92 4.65
CA TYR A 567 8.77 -19.57 5.16
C TYR A 567 10.07 -18.90 5.65
N ASN A 568 10.03 -17.57 5.75
CA ASN A 568 11.14 -16.78 6.26
C ASN A 568 11.00 -16.54 7.77
N ARG A 569 11.89 -17.12 8.58
CA ARG A 569 11.82 -17.01 10.04
C ARG A 569 12.18 -15.61 10.57
N ASN A 570 12.96 -14.85 9.81
CA ASN A 570 13.43 -13.52 10.22
C ASN A 570 12.54 -12.38 9.73
N GLY A 571 11.44 -12.69 9.04
CA GLY A 571 10.52 -11.72 8.48
C GLY A 571 9.62 -11.03 9.51
N ARG A 572 9.16 -9.81 9.21
CA ARG A 572 8.02 -9.17 9.91
C ARG A 572 6.82 -10.12 9.96
N GLY A 573 6.34 -10.44 11.16
CA GLY A 573 5.23 -11.36 11.39
C GLY A 573 3.87 -10.70 11.12
N ILE A 574 2.92 -11.41 10.51
CA ILE A 574 1.60 -10.91 10.10
C ILE A 574 0.53 -11.89 10.62
N PRO A 575 -0.63 -11.44 11.15
CA PRO A 575 -1.05 -10.05 11.37
C PRO A 575 -0.56 -9.47 12.71
N ASP A 576 -0.94 -8.23 13.03
CA ASP A 576 -0.67 -7.62 14.34
C ASP A 576 -1.80 -7.86 15.33
N VAL A 577 -3.05 -7.83 14.86
CA VAL A 577 -4.28 -8.04 15.65
C VAL A 577 -5.30 -8.81 14.81
N ALA A 578 -6.47 -9.09 15.36
CA ALA A 578 -7.59 -9.64 14.61
C ALA A 578 -8.94 -9.05 15.03
N ALA A 579 -9.97 -9.27 14.21
CA ALA A 579 -11.38 -9.09 14.58
C ALA A 579 -12.24 -10.06 13.75
N ASN A 580 -13.54 -10.12 14.01
CA ASN A 580 -14.44 -11.07 13.36
C ASN A 580 -14.52 -10.72 11.87
N GLY A 581 -14.09 -11.66 11.03
CA GLY A 581 -14.05 -11.51 9.59
C GLY A 581 -15.04 -12.38 8.83
N ASP A 582 -16.05 -12.98 9.46
CA ASP A 582 -16.94 -13.93 8.78
C ASP A 582 -18.41 -13.79 9.19
N ASN A 583 -19.30 -14.27 8.31
CA ASN A 583 -20.75 -14.24 8.45
C ASN A 583 -21.35 -12.84 8.69
N ILE A 584 -20.75 -11.79 8.15
CA ILE A 584 -21.22 -10.41 8.32
C ILE A 584 -22.52 -10.18 7.57
N ALA A 585 -23.55 -9.70 8.26
CA ALA A 585 -24.79 -9.23 7.64
C ALA A 585 -24.52 -8.00 6.76
N VAL A 586 -24.94 -8.03 5.48
CA VAL A 586 -24.77 -6.91 4.54
C VAL A 586 -25.99 -6.71 3.65
N PHE A 587 -26.14 -5.50 3.12
CA PHE A 587 -27.02 -5.17 2.00
C PHE A 587 -26.17 -4.67 0.84
N VAL A 588 -26.28 -5.32 -0.32
CA VAL A 588 -25.58 -4.94 -1.55
C VAL A 588 -26.48 -5.21 -2.74
N GLY A 589 -26.65 -4.24 -3.62
CA GLY A 589 -27.51 -4.36 -4.79
C GLY A 589 -29.00 -4.48 -4.45
N GLY A 590 -29.43 -3.98 -3.29
CA GLY A 590 -30.80 -4.15 -2.78
C GLY A 590 -31.12 -5.55 -2.27
N GLU A 591 -30.12 -6.42 -2.12
CA GLU A 591 -30.28 -7.78 -1.61
C GLU A 591 -29.54 -7.96 -0.27
N PHE A 592 -30.19 -8.61 0.70
CA PHE A 592 -29.54 -9.04 1.94
C PHE A 592 -28.67 -10.27 1.71
N GLY A 593 -27.48 -10.28 2.30
CA GLY A 593 -26.56 -11.40 2.24
C GLY A 593 -25.64 -11.47 3.45
N LEU A 594 -24.75 -12.46 3.39
CA LEU A 594 -23.62 -12.58 4.29
C LEU A 594 -22.33 -12.38 3.50
N SER A 595 -21.41 -11.62 4.07
CA SER A 595 -20.04 -11.41 3.58
C SER A 595 -19.01 -11.79 4.65
N GLY A 596 -17.74 -11.67 4.33
CA GLY A 596 -16.62 -11.95 5.22
C GLY A 596 -15.31 -11.51 4.58
N GLY A 597 -14.21 -12.08 5.04
CA GLY A 597 -12.86 -11.64 4.70
C GLY A 597 -12.23 -10.85 5.83
N THR A 598 -10.90 -10.76 5.81
CA THR A 598 -10.15 -9.80 6.62
C THR A 598 -10.55 -8.36 6.29
N SER A 599 -11.08 -8.13 5.09
CA SER A 599 -11.86 -6.94 4.71
C SER A 599 -12.95 -6.56 5.71
N ALA A 600 -13.64 -7.52 6.34
CA ALA A 600 -14.61 -7.20 7.38
C ALA A 600 -13.94 -6.84 8.72
N SER A 601 -12.84 -7.52 9.08
CA SER A 601 -12.18 -7.30 10.36
C SER A 601 -11.49 -5.93 10.45
N THR A 602 -10.95 -5.44 9.34
CA THR A 602 -10.21 -4.17 9.23
C THR A 602 -11.04 -2.93 9.61
N PRO A 603 -12.21 -2.65 9.00
CA PRO A 603 -13.04 -1.49 9.35
C PRO A 603 -13.62 -1.58 10.76
N ILE A 604 -13.80 -2.79 11.31
CA ILE A 604 -14.19 -2.97 12.71
C ILE A 604 -13.08 -2.45 13.64
N PHE A 605 -11.85 -2.92 13.43
CA PHE A 605 -10.71 -2.51 14.25
C PHE A 605 -10.38 -1.02 14.05
N ALA A 606 -10.35 -0.55 12.81
CA ALA A 606 -10.11 0.85 12.48
C ALA A 606 -11.17 1.78 13.09
N GLY A 607 -12.45 1.39 13.05
CA GLY A 607 -13.53 2.14 13.70
C GLY A 607 -13.36 2.24 15.22
N ILE A 608 -12.89 1.18 15.89
CA ILE A 608 -12.56 1.20 17.33
C ILE A 608 -11.44 2.21 17.62
N ILE A 609 -10.37 2.19 16.83
CA ILE A 609 -9.25 3.12 17.00
C ILE A 609 -9.68 4.57 16.73
N ASN A 610 -10.44 4.81 15.66
CA ASN A 610 -10.94 6.15 15.33
C ASN A 610 -11.84 6.70 16.44
N ARG A 611 -12.63 5.83 17.07
CA ARG A 611 -13.44 6.20 18.20
C ARG A 611 -12.63 6.54 19.45
N ILE A 612 -11.52 5.83 19.70
CA ILE A 612 -10.59 6.17 20.78
C ILE A 612 -9.95 7.56 20.54
N ASN A 613 -9.65 7.91 19.28
CA ASN A 613 -9.17 9.26 18.95
C ASN A 613 -10.15 10.34 19.37
N ASP A 614 -11.45 10.13 19.19
CA ASP A 614 -12.48 11.07 19.62
C ASP A 614 -12.48 11.30 21.13
N GLU A 615 -12.37 10.23 21.91
CA GLU A 615 -12.29 10.30 23.38
C GLU A 615 -11.00 11.00 23.83
N ARG A 616 -9.87 10.74 23.16
CA ARG A 616 -8.60 11.43 23.40
C ARG A 616 -8.69 12.92 23.08
N LEU A 617 -9.23 13.27 21.91
CA LEU A 617 -9.38 14.66 21.45
C LEU A 617 -10.34 15.44 22.35
N ALA A 618 -11.40 14.81 22.86
CA ALA A 618 -12.34 15.41 23.80
C ALA A 618 -11.69 15.86 25.13
N VAL A 619 -10.57 15.22 25.52
CA VAL A 619 -9.77 15.60 26.69
C VAL A 619 -8.49 16.37 26.34
N GLY A 620 -8.36 16.82 25.08
CA GLY A 620 -7.25 17.66 24.62
C GLY A 620 -5.94 16.91 24.34
N LYS A 621 -6.00 15.59 24.11
CA LYS A 621 -4.86 14.77 23.69
C LYS A 621 -4.79 14.65 22.17
N SER A 622 -3.60 14.37 21.64
CA SER A 622 -3.40 14.06 20.21
C SER A 622 -4.04 12.72 19.82
N PRO A 623 -4.32 12.48 18.52
CA PRO A 623 -4.62 11.14 18.00
C PRO A 623 -3.55 10.11 18.40
N VAL A 624 -3.90 8.82 18.32
CA VAL A 624 -3.02 7.72 18.74
C VAL A 624 -1.81 7.50 17.83
N GLY A 625 -1.87 7.92 16.56
CA GLY A 625 -0.79 7.75 15.59
C GLY A 625 -0.45 6.29 15.32
N PHE A 626 0.81 6.00 14.97
CA PHE A 626 1.28 4.63 14.80
C PHE A 626 1.15 3.83 16.10
N ILE A 627 0.30 2.80 16.12
CA ILE A 627 -0.12 2.12 17.35
C ILE A 627 0.67 0.85 17.69
N ASN A 628 1.36 0.22 16.73
CA ASN A 628 1.96 -1.10 16.95
C ASN A 628 2.86 -1.15 18.20
N PRO A 629 3.79 -0.20 18.46
CA PRO A 629 4.62 -0.25 19.65
C PRO A 629 3.82 -0.28 20.95
N VAL A 630 2.70 0.45 21.01
CA VAL A 630 1.79 0.42 22.17
C VAL A 630 1.14 -0.95 22.32
N LEU A 631 0.62 -1.51 21.22
CA LEU A 631 -0.11 -2.78 21.26
C LEU A 631 0.78 -3.95 21.69
N TYR A 632 2.01 -4.03 21.16
CA TYR A 632 2.94 -5.10 21.51
C TYR A 632 3.50 -4.98 22.95
N GLU A 633 3.54 -3.77 23.54
CA GLU A 633 3.86 -3.62 24.97
C GLU A 633 2.69 -3.97 25.90
N HIS A 634 1.46 -3.94 25.37
CA HIS A 634 0.21 -4.11 26.14
C HIS A 634 -0.73 -5.17 25.55
N PRO A 635 -0.30 -6.43 25.34
CA PRO A 635 -1.15 -7.48 24.80
C PRO A 635 -2.39 -7.77 25.67
N GLU A 636 -2.37 -7.40 26.96
CA GLU A 636 -3.49 -7.63 27.89
C GLU A 636 -4.79 -6.88 27.53
N VAL A 637 -4.73 -5.91 26.61
CA VAL A 637 -5.92 -5.19 26.10
C VAL A 637 -6.67 -5.94 25.02
N PHE A 638 -6.19 -7.12 24.62
CA PHE A 638 -6.83 -8.01 23.65
C PHE A 638 -7.44 -9.24 24.32
N ASN A 639 -8.38 -9.87 23.62
CA ASN A 639 -8.83 -11.22 23.90
C ASN A 639 -7.96 -12.17 23.06
N ASP A 640 -7.14 -12.97 23.74
CA ASP A 640 -6.21 -13.91 23.12
C ASP A 640 -6.93 -15.06 22.42
N ILE A 641 -6.54 -15.36 21.18
CA ILE A 641 -7.12 -16.41 20.35
C ILE A 641 -6.15 -17.57 20.30
N THR A 642 -6.57 -18.72 20.84
CA THR A 642 -5.64 -19.83 21.12
C THR A 642 -6.00 -21.10 20.38
N ASN A 643 -6.85 -20.99 19.34
CA ASN A 643 -7.28 -22.14 18.56
C ASN A 643 -7.62 -21.78 17.11
N GLY A 644 -7.44 -22.76 16.23
CA GLY A 644 -7.59 -22.63 14.78
C GLY A 644 -6.24 -22.47 14.08
N THR A 645 -6.28 -22.52 12.75
CA THR A 645 -5.08 -22.45 11.90
C THR A 645 -5.37 -21.67 10.61
N ASN A 646 -4.34 -21.30 9.86
CA ASN A 646 -4.45 -20.64 8.55
C ASN A 646 -3.88 -21.51 7.40
N PRO A 647 -4.55 -22.60 7.02
CA PRO A 647 -4.02 -23.60 6.10
C PRO A 647 -3.78 -23.04 4.70
N GLY A 648 -2.82 -23.66 4.01
CA GLY A 648 -2.36 -23.27 2.68
C GLY A 648 -1.11 -24.05 2.28
N CYS A 649 -0.75 -24.02 1.00
CA CYS A 649 0.50 -24.63 0.51
C CYS A 649 0.71 -26.11 0.84
N GLY A 650 -0.39 -26.87 0.95
CA GLY A 650 -0.34 -28.30 1.31
C GLY A 650 -0.03 -28.56 2.80
N THR A 651 -0.17 -27.54 3.65
CA THR A 651 0.08 -27.60 5.09
C THR A 651 -1.14 -27.10 5.87
N ASP A 652 -1.13 -27.30 7.19
CA ASP A 652 -2.12 -26.69 8.09
C ASP A 652 -1.82 -25.20 8.36
N GLY A 653 -0.75 -24.65 7.78
CA GLY A 653 -0.27 -23.30 8.05
C GLY A 653 0.30 -23.19 9.46
N PHE A 654 0.17 -22.01 10.05
CA PHE A 654 0.45 -21.76 11.45
C PHE A 654 -0.80 -21.98 12.32
N SER A 655 -0.61 -22.10 13.63
CA SER A 655 -1.68 -22.27 14.60
C SER A 655 -1.84 -21.04 15.46
N ALA A 656 -3.08 -20.70 15.80
CA ALA A 656 -3.36 -19.72 16.83
C ALA A 656 -3.01 -20.30 18.21
N VAL A 657 -2.25 -19.57 19.01
CA VAL A 657 -1.60 -20.06 20.24
C VAL A 657 -1.55 -18.96 21.30
N PRO A 658 -1.37 -19.27 22.60
CA PRO A 658 -1.30 -18.24 23.63
C PRO A 658 -0.24 -17.17 23.35
N GLY A 659 -0.66 -15.90 23.32
CA GLY A 659 0.20 -14.75 23.00
C GLY A 659 0.05 -14.31 21.55
N TRP A 660 1.11 -13.75 20.97
CA TRP A 660 1.09 -13.39 19.55
C TRP A 660 1.30 -14.62 18.68
N ASP A 661 0.52 -14.72 17.60
CA ASP A 661 0.70 -15.74 16.56
C ASP A 661 0.50 -15.18 15.14
N PRO A 662 1.08 -15.83 14.11
CA PRO A 662 0.95 -15.42 12.71
C PRO A 662 -0.38 -15.89 12.07
N VAL A 663 -1.47 -15.88 12.84
CA VAL A 663 -2.84 -16.18 12.39
C VAL A 663 -3.80 -15.06 12.81
N THR A 664 -3.73 -14.66 14.08
CA THR A 664 -4.62 -13.70 14.73
C THR A 664 -3.90 -12.59 15.49
N GLY A 665 -2.56 -12.56 15.42
CA GLY A 665 -1.75 -11.53 16.02
C GLY A 665 -1.88 -11.53 17.54
N LEU A 666 -2.04 -10.36 18.14
CA LEU A 666 -2.28 -10.19 19.58
C LEU A 666 -3.71 -10.58 20.02
N GLY A 667 -4.59 -10.93 19.08
CA GLY A 667 -5.99 -11.29 19.33
C GLY A 667 -6.98 -10.18 19.02
N THR A 668 -8.19 -10.28 19.58
CA THR A 668 -9.32 -9.40 19.23
C THR A 668 -9.53 -8.24 20.22
N PRO A 669 -10.02 -7.06 19.79
CA PRO A 669 -9.98 -5.87 20.62
C PRO A 669 -10.93 -5.94 21.82
N ASN A 670 -10.49 -5.43 22.97
CA ASN A 670 -11.37 -5.12 24.08
C ASN A 670 -11.47 -3.60 24.23
N TYR A 671 -12.57 -3.01 23.73
CA TYR A 671 -12.71 -1.55 23.63
C TYR A 671 -12.45 -0.81 24.97
N PRO A 672 -13.05 -1.21 26.10
CA PRO A 672 -12.80 -0.54 27.39
C PRO A 672 -11.32 -0.55 27.81
N LYS A 673 -10.61 -1.67 27.61
CA LYS A 673 -9.19 -1.76 27.96
C LYS A 673 -8.32 -0.93 27.03
N LEU A 674 -8.58 -0.98 25.72
CA LEU A 674 -7.90 -0.15 24.72
C LEU A 674 -8.11 1.34 25.03
N LEU A 675 -9.35 1.74 25.32
CA LEU A 675 -9.67 3.11 25.68
C LEU A 675 -8.94 3.56 26.95
N GLU A 676 -8.95 2.75 28.01
CA GLU A 676 -8.21 3.05 29.26
C GLU A 676 -6.71 3.21 29.00
N LEU A 677 -6.11 2.26 28.25
CA LEU A 677 -4.70 2.31 27.89
C LEU A 677 -4.39 3.59 27.13
N PHE A 678 -5.06 3.84 26.02
CA PHE A 678 -4.79 5.00 25.18
C PHE A 678 -5.09 6.30 25.90
N LEU A 679 -6.11 6.42 26.76
CA LEU A 679 -6.32 7.62 27.57
C LEU A 679 -5.23 7.84 28.64
N SER A 680 -4.57 6.78 29.10
CA SER A 680 -3.48 6.86 30.07
C SER A 680 -2.17 7.39 29.47
N LEU A 681 -1.96 7.18 28.16
CA LEU A 681 -0.79 7.68 27.44
C LEU A 681 -0.85 9.21 27.28
N PRO A 682 0.31 9.91 27.20
CA PRO A 682 0.40 11.37 27.11
C PRO A 682 -0.61 12.05 26.19
#